data_AF-U5LJ11-F1
#
_entry.id   AF-U5LJ11-F1
#
_cell.length_a   1.000
_cell.length_b   1.000
_cell.length_c   1.000
_cell.angle_alpha   90.00
_cell.angle_beta   90.00
_cell.angle_gamma   90.00
#
_symmetry.space_group_name_H-M   'P 1'
#
loop_
_entity.id
_entity.type
_entity.pdbx_description
1 polymer ?
#
loop_
_entity_poly.entity_id
_entity_poly.type
_entity_poly.pdbx_seq_one_letter_code
_entity_poly.pdbx_strand_id
1 'polypeptide(L)'
;VFPMWTLKRQSFIFLNMILVSRVLGFRWYPKTLPCDVTLDGPKTHVIVDCTDKHLTEIPEGIPTNATNLTLTINHIPSISPDSFRRLNHLEELDLRCNCVPILLGSKANVCTKRLQIRPGSFSGLSDLKSLYLDGNQLLEIPQDLPSSLKLLSLEANNIFSITKENLTELVNIESLYLGQNCYYRNPCNVSYSIEKDAFLVMKNLKVLSLKDNNVTAVPTILPPNLLELYLYNNIIKKIQEDDFNKLSQLQVLDLSGNCPRCYNVPYPCTPCENNSPLQIHDNAFDSLTELKVLRLHSNSLQHVPPKWFKNMKNLQELDLSQNYLAREIEEAKFLNFLPNLVQLDLSFNYELQVYHASITLPHSLSSLQNLKNLYIKGYVFKELKNSSLSVLHKLPGLEVLDLGTNFIKIADLNIFQQFENLKFIDLSVNKISPSEESREVGFCPNSQTSVDRHGPQVLETLHYFRYDEYARSCRSKNKELPTFLPLNADCHTYGKTLDLSRNNIFFIKPSDFQHLSFLKCLNLSGNTIGQTLNGSELWPLRELRYLDFSNNRLDLLYSTAFEELQNLEVLDLSSNSHYFQAEGITHMLNFTKKLRHLKKLMMNDNDISTSASRTMESESLETLEFRGNHLDVLWRDGDNRYLDFFKNLLKLGELDISRNSLNSLPPGVFEGMPPNLRTLSLAKNGLRSFSWDTLQLLKHLKTLDLSHNQLTTVPERLANCSKSLTKLILNHNQIRQLTKYFLEDALQLRYLDISSNKIQVIQKTSFPENVLNNLNMLLLHHNRFLCNCDAVWFVWWVNHTDVTIPYLATDVTCAGPGAHKGQSVVSLDLYTCELDLTNLILFSVSISSVLFLMIVMTTSHLFFWDMWYIYYFWKAKIKGYQHLQSMESCYDAFIVYDTKNSAVTEWVLQELVVKLEDPREKHFNLCLEERDWLPGQPVLENLSQSIQLSRKTVFVMTQKYAKTESFKMAFYLSHQRLMDEKVDVIILIFLEKPLQKSKFLQLRKRLCGSSVLEWPANPQAHPYFWQCLKNALTTDNHVAYSQMFKETV
;
A
#
# COMPACT_ATOMS: atom_id res chain seq x y z
N VAL A 1 -2.26 25.96 54.36
CA VAL A 1 -2.45 24.51 54.14
C VAL A 1 -2.80 24.32 52.67
N PHE A 2 -2.08 23.44 51.98
CA PHE A 2 -1.96 23.23 50.51
C PHE A 2 -1.08 24.23 49.75
N PRO A 3 0.24 23.94 49.70
CA PRO A 3 0.83 23.58 48.41
C PRO A 3 1.77 22.38 48.57
N MET A 4 1.31 21.18 48.22
CA MET A 4 2.21 20.00 48.10
C MET A 4 1.67 18.91 47.16
N TRP A 5 0.79 19.29 46.23
CA TRP A 5 0.08 18.33 45.37
C TRP A 5 0.32 18.47 43.85
N THR A 6 1.11 19.45 43.41
CA THR A 6 1.36 19.67 41.97
C THR A 6 2.67 19.09 41.45
N LEU A 7 3.67 18.83 42.31
CA LEU A 7 4.96 18.30 41.85
C LEU A 7 4.99 16.77 41.66
N LYS A 8 4.17 16.02 42.40
CA LYS A 8 4.13 14.55 42.28
C LYS A 8 3.40 14.06 41.02
N ARG A 9 2.54 14.87 40.40
CA ARG A 9 1.76 14.47 39.21
C ARG A 9 2.58 14.60 37.92
N GLN A 10 3.48 15.57 37.81
CA GLN A 10 4.38 15.68 36.66
C GLN A 10 5.46 14.60 36.65
N SER A 11 6.02 14.23 37.81
CA SER A 11 6.98 13.12 37.88
C SER A 11 6.32 11.75 37.65
N PHE A 12 5.07 11.54 38.09
CA PHE A 12 4.35 10.28 37.81
C PHE A 12 3.87 10.17 36.36
N ILE A 13 3.61 11.29 35.67
CA ILE A 13 3.28 11.30 34.24
C ILE A 13 4.53 11.10 33.40
N PHE A 14 5.68 11.68 33.76
CA PHE A 14 6.95 11.40 33.07
C PHE A 14 7.44 9.97 33.31
N LEU A 15 7.31 9.45 34.54
CA LEU A 15 7.70 8.07 34.85
C LEU A 15 6.73 7.05 34.25
N ASN A 16 5.42 7.36 34.15
CA ASN A 16 4.49 6.52 33.39
C ASN A 16 4.67 6.66 31.88
N MET A 17 5.07 7.80 31.32
CA MET A 17 5.42 7.88 29.90
C MET A 17 6.65 7.03 29.57
N ILE A 18 7.63 6.94 30.49
CA ILE A 18 8.82 6.11 30.34
C ILE A 18 8.57 4.62 30.65
N LEU A 19 7.63 4.28 31.55
CA LEU A 19 7.22 2.89 31.79
C LEU A 19 6.23 2.38 30.74
N VAL A 20 5.30 3.20 30.28
CA VAL A 20 4.33 2.85 29.22
C VAL A 20 5.03 2.76 27.86
N SER A 21 6.11 3.52 27.63
CA SER A 21 6.95 3.36 26.43
C SER A 21 7.74 2.04 26.39
N ARG A 22 7.89 1.34 27.52
CA ARG A 22 8.51 0.00 27.57
C ARG A 22 7.50 -1.14 27.51
N VAL A 23 6.21 -0.88 27.70
CA VAL A 23 5.16 -1.90 27.80
C VAL A 23 4.25 -1.94 26.56
N LEU A 24 4.19 -0.87 25.77
CA LEU A 24 3.57 -0.86 24.45
C LEU A 24 4.67 -0.93 23.39
N GLY A 25 4.67 -2.01 22.59
CA GLY A 25 5.64 -2.26 21.52
C GLY A 25 5.55 -1.27 20.38
N PHE A 26 5.90 0.00 20.62
CA PHE A 26 6.17 0.95 19.55
C PHE A 26 7.39 0.46 18.77
N ARG A 27 7.23 0.33 17.45
CA ARG A 27 8.36 0.11 16.54
C ARG A 27 9.41 1.21 16.82
N TRP A 28 10.63 0.81 17.13
CA TRP A 28 11.78 1.67 17.41
C TRP A 28 12.30 2.48 16.20
N TYR A 29 11.61 2.43 15.05
CA TYR A 29 11.99 3.08 13.79
C TYR A 29 10.79 3.83 13.18
N PRO A 30 11.02 4.93 12.46
CA PRO A 30 9.93 5.73 11.89
C PRO A 30 9.28 5.02 10.70
N LYS A 31 7.95 5.00 10.63
CA LYS A 31 7.19 4.44 9.48
C LYS A 31 7.36 5.22 8.19
N THR A 32 7.89 6.44 8.27
CA THR A 32 8.25 7.27 7.12
C THR A 32 9.51 6.77 6.41
N LEU A 33 10.27 5.84 7.01
CA LEU A 33 11.42 5.23 6.37
C LEU A 33 10.96 4.42 5.12
N PRO A 34 11.45 4.75 3.91
CA PRO A 34 11.09 4.05 2.68
C PRO A 34 11.80 2.69 2.52
N CYS A 35 12.10 2.01 3.63
CA CYS A 35 12.84 0.76 3.64
C CYS A 35 12.13 -0.27 4.52
N ASP A 36 12.23 -1.53 4.13
CA ASP A 36 11.67 -2.65 4.85
C ASP A 36 12.63 -3.05 5.97
N VAL A 37 12.16 -3.01 7.23
CA VAL A 37 12.98 -3.34 8.40
C VAL A 37 12.55 -4.68 8.96
N THR A 38 13.48 -5.62 9.05
CA THR A 38 13.25 -6.96 9.61
C THR A 38 14.20 -7.27 10.76
N LEU A 39 13.70 -8.06 11.69
CA LEU A 39 14.38 -8.47 12.91
C LEU A 39 14.61 -9.97 12.87
N ASP A 40 15.86 -10.41 12.76
CA ASP A 40 16.19 -11.83 12.82
C ASP A 40 16.31 -12.28 14.28
N GLY A 41 15.19 -12.77 14.83
CA GLY A 41 15.00 -13.12 16.24
C GLY A 41 16.10 -13.96 16.92
N PRO A 42 16.72 -14.96 16.27
CA PRO A 42 17.81 -15.74 16.88
C PRO A 42 19.20 -15.08 16.81
N LYS A 43 19.43 -14.07 15.97
CA LYS A 43 20.76 -13.48 15.72
C LYS A 43 20.90 -12.00 16.09
N THR A 44 19.83 -11.37 16.59
CA THR A 44 19.80 -9.92 16.91
C THR A 44 20.19 -9.01 15.73
N HIS A 45 20.14 -9.50 14.49
CA HIS A 45 20.41 -8.69 13.31
C HIS A 45 19.21 -7.79 13.01
N VAL A 46 19.50 -6.53 12.70
CA VAL A 46 18.54 -5.54 12.24
C VAL A 46 18.83 -5.27 10.78
N ILE A 47 17.99 -5.83 9.91
CA ILE A 47 18.16 -5.79 8.46
C ILE A 47 17.27 -4.68 7.92
N VAL A 48 17.88 -3.73 7.21
CA VAL A 48 17.19 -2.61 6.55
C VAL A 48 17.36 -2.76 5.05
N ASP A 49 16.26 -3.03 4.36
CA ASP A 49 16.21 -3.25 2.93
C ASP A 49 15.52 -2.09 2.20
N CYS A 50 16.33 -1.30 1.49
CA CYS A 50 15.91 -0.18 0.65
C CYS A 50 16.06 -0.50 -0.85
N THR A 51 15.97 -1.77 -1.25
CA THR A 51 16.08 -2.20 -2.65
C THR A 51 15.01 -1.57 -3.53
N ASP A 52 15.42 -0.96 -4.65
CA ASP A 52 14.52 -0.47 -5.72
C ASP A 52 13.50 0.59 -5.24
N LYS A 53 13.90 1.43 -4.28
CA LYS A 53 13.05 2.48 -3.67
C LYS A 53 13.25 3.86 -4.29
N HIS A 54 13.97 3.93 -5.41
CA HIS A 54 14.23 5.15 -6.18
C HIS A 54 14.89 6.28 -5.37
N LEU A 55 15.69 5.92 -4.36
CA LEU A 55 16.34 6.88 -3.47
C LEU A 55 17.43 7.68 -4.19
N THR A 56 17.49 8.99 -3.97
CA THR A 56 18.58 9.86 -4.41
C THR A 56 19.58 10.16 -3.29
N GLU A 57 19.19 9.90 -2.04
CA GLU A 57 19.97 10.14 -0.84
C GLU A 57 19.73 9.00 0.17
N ILE A 58 20.65 8.83 1.12
CA ILE A 58 20.50 7.82 2.18
C ILE A 58 19.49 8.35 3.22
N PRO A 59 18.42 7.60 3.55
CA PRO A 59 17.41 8.07 4.49
C PRO A 59 17.95 8.28 5.92
N GLU A 60 17.67 9.44 6.52
CA GLU A 60 18.07 9.74 7.91
C GLU A 60 17.33 8.86 8.97
N GLY A 61 16.20 8.25 8.62
CA GLY A 61 15.38 7.44 9.53
C GLY A 61 15.93 6.04 9.85
N ILE A 62 17.12 5.67 9.34
CA ILE A 62 17.69 4.33 9.53
C ILE A 62 18.03 4.10 11.01
N PRO A 63 17.65 2.96 11.61
CA PRO A 63 17.97 2.62 13.00
C PRO A 63 19.47 2.57 13.26
N THR A 64 19.93 3.12 14.39
CA THR A 64 21.36 3.13 14.76
C THR A 64 21.92 1.75 15.07
N ASN A 65 21.06 0.79 15.41
CA ASN A 65 21.40 -0.61 15.65
C ASN A 65 21.31 -1.49 14.38
N ALA A 66 21.15 -0.88 13.19
CA ALA A 66 21.17 -1.60 11.93
C ALA A 66 22.50 -2.34 11.73
N THR A 67 22.43 -3.64 11.45
CA THR A 67 23.60 -4.49 11.17
C THR A 67 23.78 -4.70 9.67
N ASN A 68 22.68 -4.78 8.91
CA ASN A 68 22.70 -4.99 7.47
C ASN A 68 21.92 -3.87 6.78
N LEU A 69 22.56 -3.13 5.88
CA LEU A 69 21.93 -2.07 5.11
C LEU A 69 22.04 -2.37 3.61
N THR A 70 20.89 -2.47 2.95
CA THR A 70 20.81 -2.71 1.50
C THR A 70 20.22 -1.49 0.80
N LEU A 71 20.99 -0.89 -0.10
CA LEU A 71 20.67 0.32 -0.87
C LEU A 71 20.77 0.05 -2.38
N THR A 72 20.58 -1.21 -2.81
CA THR A 72 20.74 -1.61 -4.21
C THR A 72 19.65 -1.04 -5.12
N ILE A 73 19.98 -0.79 -6.39
CA ILE A 73 19.06 -0.26 -7.42
C ILE A 73 18.41 1.07 -6.96
N ASN A 74 19.25 2.01 -6.54
CA ASN A 74 18.85 3.38 -6.24
C ASN A 74 19.65 4.36 -7.14
N HIS A 75 19.54 5.66 -6.88
CA HIS A 75 20.16 6.72 -7.67
C HIS A 75 21.01 7.65 -6.78
N ILE A 76 21.70 7.08 -5.79
CA ILE A 76 22.53 7.84 -4.84
C ILE A 76 23.81 8.30 -5.56
N PRO A 77 24.07 9.62 -5.70
CA PRO A 77 25.15 10.13 -6.56
C PRO A 77 26.51 10.16 -5.87
N SER A 78 26.55 10.24 -4.53
CA SER A 78 27.79 10.35 -3.77
C SER A 78 27.67 9.82 -2.35
N ILE A 79 28.78 9.31 -1.83
CA ILE A 79 28.95 8.86 -0.44
C ILE A 79 29.96 9.78 0.25
N SER A 80 29.67 10.14 1.51
CA SER A 80 30.51 11.01 2.33
C SER A 80 30.67 10.44 3.75
N PRO A 81 31.63 10.94 4.56
CA PRO A 81 31.75 10.52 5.97
C PRO A 81 30.49 10.73 6.81
N ASP A 82 29.66 11.71 6.47
CA ASP A 82 28.39 11.96 7.17
C ASP A 82 27.32 10.90 6.84
N SER A 83 27.43 10.22 5.69
CA SER A 83 26.44 9.27 5.19
C SER A 83 26.13 8.11 6.14
N PHE A 84 27.13 7.64 6.90
CA PHE A 84 26.98 6.49 7.81
C PHE A 84 27.36 6.81 9.26
N ARG A 85 27.50 8.10 9.62
CA ARG A 85 28.02 8.55 10.92
C ARG A 85 27.27 8.04 12.14
N ARG A 86 25.99 7.66 11.98
CA ARG A 86 25.12 7.14 13.05
C ARG A 86 25.00 5.61 13.06
N LEU A 87 25.62 4.92 12.09
CA LEU A 87 25.41 3.50 11.80
C LEU A 87 26.66 2.67 12.13
N ASN A 88 27.16 2.79 13.35
CA ASN A 88 28.45 2.24 13.75
C ASN A 88 28.47 0.71 13.87
N HIS A 89 27.29 0.08 13.97
CA HIS A 89 27.13 -1.37 14.13
C HIS A 89 26.90 -2.12 12.80
N LEU A 90 27.11 -1.44 11.66
CA LEU A 90 26.95 -2.07 10.36
C LEU A 90 28.03 -3.14 10.15
N GLU A 91 27.58 -4.38 9.98
CA GLU A 91 28.41 -5.50 9.57
C GLU A 91 28.41 -5.70 8.04
N GLU A 92 27.30 -5.36 7.38
CA GLU A 92 27.13 -5.51 5.94
C GLU A 92 26.51 -4.26 5.31
N LEU A 93 27.16 -3.75 4.26
CA LEU A 93 26.70 -2.63 3.46
C LEU A 93 26.63 -3.02 1.99
N ASP A 94 25.44 -2.98 1.41
CA ASP A 94 25.19 -3.25 0.01
C ASP A 94 24.76 -1.97 -0.72
N LEU A 95 25.66 -1.42 -1.54
CA LEU A 95 25.49 -0.21 -2.35
C LEU A 95 25.47 -0.53 -3.85
N ARG A 96 25.10 -1.75 -4.24
CA ARG A 96 25.19 -2.19 -5.64
C ARG A 96 24.27 -1.39 -6.55
N CYS A 97 24.67 -1.26 -7.80
CA CYS A 97 23.85 -0.79 -8.90
C CYS A 97 23.18 0.57 -8.67
N ASN A 98 23.83 1.49 -7.95
CA ASN A 98 23.40 2.89 -7.84
C ASN A 98 23.74 3.69 -9.12
N CYS A 99 24.76 3.25 -9.85
CA CYS A 99 25.16 3.84 -11.12
C CYS A 99 25.70 2.78 -12.08
N VAL A 100 24.81 1.95 -12.62
CA VAL A 100 25.19 0.83 -13.50
C VAL A 100 25.82 1.30 -14.82
N PRO A 101 26.80 0.56 -15.38
CA PRO A 101 27.33 0.85 -16.72
C PRO A 101 26.24 0.88 -17.79
N ILE A 102 26.42 1.72 -18.81
CA ILE A 102 25.38 2.09 -19.78
C ILE A 102 24.77 0.87 -20.48
N LEU A 103 25.57 -0.13 -20.88
CA LEU A 103 25.09 -1.33 -21.59
C LEU A 103 24.50 -2.41 -20.67
N LEU A 104 24.71 -2.28 -19.35
CA LEU A 104 24.15 -3.16 -18.33
C LEU A 104 22.80 -2.66 -17.80
N GLY A 105 22.67 -1.34 -17.62
CA GLY A 105 21.51 -0.71 -17.00
C GLY A 105 20.28 -0.48 -17.87
N SER A 106 19.21 -0.03 -17.22
CA SER A 106 17.98 0.44 -17.88
C SER A 106 18.28 1.61 -18.82
N LYS A 107 17.71 1.58 -20.02
CA LYS A 107 17.81 2.68 -20.99
C LYS A 107 16.89 3.85 -20.66
N ALA A 108 15.92 3.66 -19.76
CA ALA A 108 15.04 4.73 -19.30
C ALA A 108 15.72 5.67 -18.29
N ASN A 109 16.52 5.10 -17.38
CA ASN A 109 17.21 5.83 -16.30
C ASN A 109 18.71 5.60 -16.39
N VAL A 110 19.36 6.26 -17.35
CA VAL A 110 20.81 6.12 -17.57
C VAL A 110 21.58 6.96 -16.56
N CYS A 111 22.47 6.33 -15.79
CA CYS A 111 23.39 7.05 -14.92
C CYS A 111 24.47 7.76 -15.76
N THR A 112 24.53 9.09 -15.68
CA THR A 112 25.47 9.93 -16.46
C THR A 112 26.73 10.33 -15.70
N LYS A 113 26.70 10.26 -14.36
CA LYS A 113 27.83 10.58 -13.48
C LYS A 113 28.09 9.40 -12.57
N ARG A 114 29.32 8.89 -12.58
CA ARG A 114 29.77 7.82 -11.68
C ARG A 114 29.52 8.17 -10.21
N LEU A 115 29.38 7.16 -9.38
CA LEU A 115 29.32 7.32 -7.93
C LEU A 115 30.60 7.99 -7.42
N GLN A 116 30.46 9.06 -6.65
CA GLN A 116 31.60 9.74 -6.01
C GLN A 116 31.72 9.30 -4.54
N ILE A 117 32.84 8.70 -4.16
CA ILE A 117 33.14 8.32 -2.78
C ILE A 117 34.18 9.28 -2.24
N ARG A 118 33.87 10.03 -1.18
CA ARG A 118 34.83 10.93 -0.53
C ARG A 118 35.78 10.15 0.39
N PRO A 119 37.03 10.59 0.58
CA PRO A 119 37.97 9.99 1.53
C PRO A 119 37.37 9.89 2.94
N GLY A 120 37.74 8.84 3.68
CA GLY A 120 37.26 8.58 5.04
C GLY A 120 35.79 8.12 5.15
N SER A 121 35.06 7.93 4.06
CA SER A 121 33.61 7.62 4.10
C SER A 121 33.25 6.32 4.83
N PHE A 122 34.14 5.33 4.83
CA PHE A 122 33.92 4.02 5.47
C PHE A 122 34.77 3.81 6.73
N SER A 123 35.74 4.68 6.99
CA SER A 123 36.71 4.54 8.08
C SER A 123 36.07 4.45 9.48
N GLY A 124 34.91 5.10 9.68
CA GLY A 124 34.17 5.08 10.94
C GLY A 124 33.38 3.79 11.21
N LEU A 125 33.27 2.88 10.24
CA LEU A 125 32.50 1.64 10.34
C LEU A 125 33.38 0.49 10.85
N SER A 126 33.70 0.50 12.14
CA SER A 126 34.63 -0.45 12.76
C SER A 126 34.17 -1.91 12.75
N ASP A 127 32.87 -2.16 12.63
CA ASP A 127 32.28 -3.50 12.68
C ASP A 127 32.03 -4.07 11.25
N LEU A 128 32.33 -3.30 10.20
CA LEU A 128 32.00 -3.65 8.82
C LEU A 128 32.82 -4.85 8.34
N LYS A 129 32.13 -5.93 7.95
CA LYS A 129 32.72 -7.18 7.45
C LYS A 129 32.53 -7.33 5.94
N SER A 130 31.43 -6.84 5.38
CA SER A 130 31.07 -7.03 3.97
C SER A 130 30.67 -5.73 3.31
N LEU A 131 31.31 -5.40 2.18
CA LEU A 131 31.02 -4.21 1.38
C LEU A 131 30.81 -4.58 -0.09
N TYR A 132 29.63 -4.25 -0.62
CA TYR A 132 29.29 -4.44 -2.02
C TYR A 132 29.14 -3.10 -2.73
N LEU A 133 29.96 -2.87 -3.74
CA LEU A 133 30.01 -1.65 -4.55
C LEU A 133 29.90 -1.97 -6.05
N ASP A 134 29.29 -3.10 -6.38
CA ASP A 134 29.15 -3.55 -7.77
C ASP A 134 28.29 -2.57 -8.60
N GLY A 135 28.59 -2.38 -9.88
CA GLY A 135 27.73 -1.62 -10.78
C GLY A 135 27.62 -0.12 -10.45
N ASN A 136 28.73 0.53 -10.11
CA ASN A 136 28.75 1.96 -9.71
C ASN A 136 29.65 2.84 -10.59
N GLN A 137 30.19 2.29 -11.69
CA GLN A 137 31.11 2.97 -12.61
C GLN A 137 32.36 3.57 -11.93
N LEU A 138 32.81 2.99 -10.81
CA LEU A 138 34.04 3.39 -10.10
C LEU A 138 35.27 3.18 -10.98
N LEU A 139 36.26 4.07 -10.89
CA LEU A 139 37.53 3.94 -11.64
C LEU A 139 38.65 3.26 -10.87
N GLU A 140 38.60 3.38 -9.54
CA GLU A 140 39.66 2.96 -8.64
C GLU A 140 39.05 2.25 -7.44
N ILE A 141 39.85 1.46 -6.75
CA ILE A 141 39.47 0.83 -5.48
C ILE A 141 39.36 1.93 -4.42
N PRO A 142 38.21 2.05 -3.71
CA PRO A 142 38.06 3.02 -2.63
C PRO A 142 39.14 2.86 -1.56
N GLN A 143 39.72 3.98 -1.10
CA GLN A 143 40.70 4.04 -0.02
C GLN A 143 40.02 4.34 1.33
N ASP A 144 40.77 4.27 2.43
CA ASP A 144 40.31 4.44 3.81
C ASP A 144 39.26 3.39 4.24
N LEU A 145 39.43 2.15 3.79
CA LEU A 145 38.55 1.04 4.14
C LEU A 145 38.87 0.48 5.55
N PRO A 146 37.85 0.09 6.34
CA PRO A 146 38.07 -0.36 7.71
C PRO A 146 38.80 -1.70 7.74
N SER A 147 39.72 -1.87 8.70
CA SER A 147 40.53 -3.09 8.83
C SER A 147 39.73 -4.34 9.21
N SER A 148 38.47 -4.18 9.63
CA SER A 148 37.52 -5.27 9.92
C SER A 148 36.98 -5.96 8.66
N LEU A 149 37.16 -5.34 7.48
CA LEU A 149 36.56 -5.77 6.24
C LEU A 149 37.12 -7.13 5.78
N LYS A 150 36.22 -8.06 5.51
CA LYS A 150 36.52 -9.43 5.06
C LYS A 150 36.11 -9.68 3.61
N LEU A 151 35.03 -9.06 3.16
CA LEU A 151 34.51 -9.20 1.80
C LEU A 151 34.40 -7.84 1.12
N LEU A 152 35.02 -7.71 -0.05
CA LEU A 152 34.89 -6.55 -0.93
C LEU A 152 34.45 -7.00 -2.32
N SER A 153 33.38 -6.40 -2.82
CA SER A 153 32.85 -6.65 -4.16
C SER A 153 32.81 -5.38 -5.00
N LEU A 154 33.45 -5.42 -6.15
CA LEU A 154 33.64 -4.31 -7.09
C LEU A 154 33.33 -4.75 -8.53
N GLU A 155 32.41 -5.69 -8.73
CA GLU A 155 32.01 -6.16 -10.05
C GLU A 155 31.33 -5.06 -10.87
N ALA A 156 31.38 -5.13 -12.20
CA ALA A 156 30.69 -4.19 -13.10
C ALA A 156 31.01 -2.70 -12.84
N ASN A 157 32.25 -2.40 -12.42
CA ASN A 157 32.81 -1.04 -12.36
C ASN A 157 33.72 -0.79 -13.57
N ASN A 158 34.55 0.24 -13.53
CA ASN A 158 35.51 0.57 -14.60
C ASN A 158 36.96 0.50 -14.08
N ILE A 159 37.25 -0.48 -13.23
CA ILE A 159 38.57 -0.68 -12.60
C ILE A 159 39.36 -1.70 -13.44
N PHE A 160 40.29 -1.23 -14.26
CA PHE A 160 41.08 -2.07 -15.19
C PHE A 160 42.61 -2.00 -14.98
N SER A 161 43.05 -1.34 -13.90
CA SER A 161 44.45 -1.29 -13.47
C SER A 161 44.55 -1.55 -11.97
N ILE A 162 45.32 -2.56 -11.60
CA ILE A 162 45.54 -2.98 -10.21
C ILE A 162 47.02 -2.84 -9.88
N THR A 163 47.33 -1.97 -8.92
CA THR A 163 48.69 -1.78 -8.39
C THR A 163 48.79 -2.30 -6.96
N LYS A 164 50.02 -2.53 -6.49
CA LYS A 164 50.29 -2.93 -5.11
C LYS A 164 49.85 -1.86 -4.12
N GLU A 165 50.00 -0.58 -4.47
CA GLU A 165 49.62 0.56 -3.62
C GLU A 165 48.12 0.53 -3.27
N ASN A 166 47.26 0.29 -4.27
CA ASN A 166 45.80 0.21 -4.08
C ASN A 166 45.34 -0.90 -3.11
N LEU A 167 46.17 -1.93 -2.88
CA LEU A 167 45.81 -3.11 -2.11
C LEU A 167 46.45 -3.14 -0.71
N THR A 168 47.28 -2.15 -0.38
CA THR A 168 48.02 -2.10 0.89
C THR A 168 47.12 -2.07 2.12
N GLU A 169 45.94 -1.45 2.03
CA GLU A 169 44.96 -1.36 3.12
C GLU A 169 44.13 -2.65 3.30
N LEU A 170 44.14 -3.56 2.32
CA LEU A 170 43.22 -4.70 2.22
C LEU A 170 43.78 -6.01 2.82
N VAL A 171 44.71 -5.91 3.77
CA VAL A 171 45.47 -7.06 4.30
C VAL A 171 44.58 -8.16 4.90
N ASN A 172 43.45 -7.77 5.50
CA ASN A 172 42.53 -8.67 6.20
C ASN A 172 41.41 -9.26 5.32
N ILE A 173 41.32 -8.87 4.04
CA ILE A 173 40.28 -9.37 3.14
C ILE A 173 40.43 -10.88 2.94
N GLU A 174 39.30 -11.58 3.05
CA GLU A 174 39.16 -13.01 2.77
C GLU A 174 38.56 -13.25 1.37
N SER A 175 37.67 -12.38 0.88
CA SER A 175 37.01 -12.51 -0.43
C SER A 175 37.03 -11.22 -1.23
N LEU A 176 37.58 -11.27 -2.44
CA LEU A 176 37.70 -10.13 -3.34
C LEU A 176 37.11 -10.43 -4.72
N TYR A 177 36.06 -9.69 -5.10
CA TYR A 177 35.42 -9.79 -6.40
C TYR A 177 35.71 -8.55 -7.25
N LEU A 178 36.45 -8.73 -8.33
CA LEU A 178 36.88 -7.66 -9.25
C LEU A 178 36.39 -7.91 -10.68
N GLY A 179 35.44 -8.81 -10.91
CA GLY A 179 35.01 -9.22 -12.26
C GLY A 179 34.18 -8.18 -13.01
N GLN A 180 33.89 -8.43 -14.30
CA GLN A 180 32.99 -7.61 -15.13
C GLN A 180 33.41 -6.14 -15.30
N ASN A 181 34.68 -5.80 -15.03
CA ASN A 181 35.21 -4.44 -15.18
C ASN A 181 35.67 -4.14 -16.62
N CYS A 182 35.92 -5.16 -17.44
CA CYS A 182 36.27 -4.96 -18.85
C CYS A 182 35.87 -6.14 -19.73
N TYR A 183 34.71 -6.04 -20.38
CA TYR A 183 34.19 -7.04 -21.32
C TYR A 183 33.16 -6.43 -22.30
N TYR A 184 32.52 -7.23 -23.14
CA TYR A 184 31.67 -6.70 -24.22
C TYR A 184 30.46 -5.86 -23.74
N ARG A 185 29.88 -6.10 -22.56
CA ARG A 185 28.82 -5.23 -21.98
C ARG A 185 29.36 -4.14 -21.06
N ASN A 186 30.66 -4.09 -20.83
CA ASN A 186 31.30 -3.02 -20.07
C ASN A 186 32.73 -2.82 -20.59
N PRO A 187 32.91 -2.25 -21.79
CA PRO A 187 34.22 -2.22 -22.45
C PRO A 187 35.12 -1.14 -21.85
N CYS A 188 36.40 -1.47 -21.63
CA CYS A 188 37.43 -0.53 -21.20
C CYS A 188 38.43 -0.11 -22.30
N ASN A 189 38.33 -0.71 -23.51
CA ASN A 189 39.19 -0.47 -24.68
C ASN A 189 40.70 -0.73 -24.49
N VAL A 190 41.11 -1.30 -23.35
CA VAL A 190 42.49 -1.69 -23.05
C VAL A 190 42.53 -3.12 -22.49
N SER A 191 43.71 -3.73 -22.40
CA SER A 191 43.89 -4.96 -21.63
C SER A 191 43.93 -4.66 -20.14
N TYR A 192 43.42 -5.58 -19.31
CA TYR A 192 43.53 -5.47 -17.85
C TYR A 192 45.00 -5.47 -17.43
N SER A 193 45.41 -4.50 -16.62
CA SER A 193 46.79 -4.39 -16.14
C SER A 193 46.86 -4.74 -14.66
N ILE A 194 47.75 -5.66 -14.31
CA ILE A 194 47.99 -6.08 -12.93
C ILE A 194 49.49 -6.01 -12.68
N GLU A 195 49.89 -5.23 -11.68
CA GLU A 195 51.29 -5.15 -11.25
C GLU A 195 51.76 -6.51 -10.70
N LYS A 196 53.03 -6.85 -10.97
CA LYS A 196 53.64 -8.06 -10.44
C LYS A 196 53.57 -8.07 -8.90
N ASP A 197 53.18 -9.21 -8.34
CA ASP A 197 53.04 -9.42 -6.89
C ASP A 197 52.00 -8.50 -6.20
N ALA A 198 51.06 -7.90 -6.95
CA ALA A 198 50.04 -7.00 -6.39
C ALA A 198 49.22 -7.69 -5.26
N PHE A 199 48.77 -8.93 -5.48
CA PHE A 199 47.94 -9.68 -4.53
C PHE A 199 48.74 -10.32 -3.38
N LEU A 200 50.07 -10.34 -3.44
CA LEU A 200 50.92 -11.04 -2.46
C LEU A 200 50.82 -10.43 -1.05
N VAL A 201 50.45 -9.15 -0.95
CA VAL A 201 50.27 -8.43 0.32
C VAL A 201 49.07 -8.96 1.11
N MET A 202 48.05 -9.52 0.44
CA MET A 202 46.80 -9.98 1.04
C MET A 202 46.91 -11.44 1.54
N LYS A 203 47.54 -11.62 2.69
CA LYS A 203 47.84 -12.94 3.25
C LYS A 203 46.60 -13.75 3.66
N ASN A 204 45.47 -13.10 3.93
CA ASN A 204 44.23 -13.76 4.37
C ASN A 204 43.27 -14.08 3.21
N LEU A 205 43.63 -13.74 1.98
CA LEU A 205 42.76 -13.90 0.81
C LEU A 205 42.51 -15.38 0.51
N LYS A 206 41.23 -15.76 0.49
CA LYS A 206 40.73 -17.10 0.18
C LYS A 206 40.03 -17.16 -1.17
N VAL A 207 39.28 -16.11 -1.55
CA VAL A 207 38.52 -16.08 -2.80
C VAL A 207 38.96 -14.89 -3.63
N LEU A 208 39.39 -15.13 -4.86
CA LEU A 208 39.71 -14.10 -5.85
C LEU A 208 38.95 -14.35 -7.15
N SER A 209 38.16 -13.35 -7.57
CA SER A 209 37.48 -13.37 -8.86
C SER A 209 37.93 -12.22 -9.75
N LEU A 210 38.49 -12.57 -10.91
CA LEU A 210 38.91 -11.66 -11.98
C LEU A 210 38.23 -12.03 -13.31
N LYS A 211 37.02 -12.59 -13.24
CA LYS A 211 36.24 -12.96 -14.43
C LYS A 211 35.88 -11.76 -15.31
N ASP A 212 35.60 -11.97 -16.60
CA ASP A 212 35.04 -10.94 -17.50
C ASP A 212 35.82 -9.61 -17.47
N ASN A 213 37.16 -9.67 -17.47
CA ASN A 213 38.03 -8.52 -17.24
C ASN A 213 39.02 -8.25 -18.36
N ASN A 214 39.04 -9.03 -19.44
CA ASN A 214 40.04 -8.88 -20.50
C ASN A 214 41.48 -9.07 -19.99
N VAL A 215 41.67 -9.98 -19.03
CA VAL A 215 42.98 -10.39 -18.47
C VAL A 215 43.74 -11.22 -19.52
N THR A 216 45.02 -10.92 -19.72
CA THR A 216 45.87 -11.54 -20.76
C THR A 216 46.78 -12.66 -20.25
N ALA A 217 47.11 -12.65 -18.96
CA ALA A 217 47.96 -13.65 -18.30
C ALA A 217 47.53 -13.82 -16.85
N VAL A 218 47.82 -14.99 -16.27
CA VAL A 218 47.57 -15.24 -14.84
C VAL A 218 48.38 -14.23 -14.01
N PRO A 219 47.77 -13.50 -13.07
CA PRO A 219 48.52 -12.60 -12.20
C PRO A 219 49.45 -13.42 -11.29
N THR A 220 50.74 -13.09 -11.28
CA THR A 220 51.74 -13.76 -10.45
C THR A 220 52.55 -12.75 -9.62
N ILE A 221 52.91 -13.04 -8.37
CA ILE A 221 52.60 -14.24 -7.57
C ILE A 221 51.30 -14.05 -6.76
N LEU A 222 50.40 -15.05 -6.78
CA LEU A 222 49.18 -15.10 -5.95
C LEU A 222 49.45 -15.56 -4.51
N PRO A 223 48.61 -15.16 -3.53
CA PRO A 223 48.77 -15.59 -2.14
C PRO A 223 48.51 -17.10 -1.98
N PRO A 224 49.31 -17.82 -1.17
CA PRO A 224 49.24 -19.29 -1.07
C PRO A 224 48.01 -19.83 -0.34
N ASN A 225 47.30 -18.98 0.42
CA ASN A 225 46.10 -19.36 1.18
C ASN A 225 44.80 -19.34 0.35
N LEU A 226 44.91 -19.12 -0.96
CA LEU A 226 43.77 -19.05 -1.86
C LEU A 226 43.06 -20.41 -1.94
N LEU A 227 41.74 -20.40 -1.77
CA LEU A 227 40.85 -21.55 -1.88
C LEU A 227 40.07 -21.55 -3.20
N GLU A 228 39.68 -20.38 -3.72
CA GLU A 228 38.91 -20.26 -4.95
C GLU A 228 39.52 -19.19 -5.87
N LEU A 229 39.77 -19.57 -7.12
CA LEU A 229 40.31 -18.71 -8.16
C LEU A 229 39.42 -18.74 -9.41
N TYR A 230 38.85 -17.59 -9.75
CA TYR A 230 38.01 -17.42 -10.93
C TYR A 230 38.71 -16.50 -11.95
N LEU A 231 39.20 -17.07 -13.05
CA LEU A 231 39.86 -16.37 -14.16
C LEU A 231 39.10 -16.57 -15.48
N TYR A 232 37.86 -17.02 -15.43
CA TYR A 232 37.08 -17.36 -16.60
C TYR A 232 36.65 -16.13 -17.43
N ASN A 233 36.30 -16.36 -18.70
CA ASN A 233 35.89 -15.33 -19.66
C ASN A 233 36.91 -14.19 -19.83
N ASN A 234 38.18 -14.53 -19.88
CA ASN A 234 39.28 -13.62 -20.15
C ASN A 234 39.94 -13.95 -21.50
N ILE A 235 41.05 -13.28 -21.81
CA ILE A 235 41.81 -13.48 -23.05
C ILE A 235 43.17 -14.14 -22.78
N ILE A 236 43.24 -15.00 -21.75
CA ILE A 236 44.45 -15.75 -21.40
C ILE A 236 44.68 -16.80 -22.49
N LYS A 237 45.84 -16.73 -23.16
CA LYS A 237 46.20 -17.68 -24.24
C LYS A 237 47.04 -18.86 -23.76
N LYS A 238 47.83 -18.67 -22.71
CA LYS A 238 48.82 -19.64 -22.20
C LYS A 238 48.84 -19.65 -20.68
N ILE A 239 48.91 -20.84 -20.11
CA ILE A 239 49.16 -21.11 -18.69
C ILE A 239 50.57 -21.72 -18.57
N GLN A 240 51.43 -21.04 -17.83
CA GLN A 240 52.81 -21.44 -17.61
C GLN A 240 52.91 -22.50 -16.49
N GLU A 241 54.05 -23.17 -16.40
CA GLU A 241 54.35 -24.12 -15.32
C GLU A 241 54.26 -23.48 -13.93
N ASP A 242 54.76 -22.25 -13.80
CA ASP A 242 54.90 -21.58 -12.49
C ASP A 242 53.66 -20.78 -12.04
N ASP A 243 52.64 -20.63 -12.89
CA ASP A 243 51.50 -19.75 -12.64
C ASP A 243 50.74 -20.11 -11.34
N PHE A 244 50.74 -21.40 -10.98
CA PHE A 244 50.04 -21.91 -9.80
C PHE A 244 50.95 -22.55 -8.74
N ASN A 245 52.28 -22.51 -8.90
CA ASN A 245 53.30 -23.28 -8.15
C ASN A 245 53.34 -23.06 -6.60
N LYS A 246 52.44 -22.25 -6.03
CA LYS A 246 52.29 -22.01 -4.58
C LYS A 246 50.86 -22.18 -4.04
N LEU A 247 49.90 -22.55 -4.87
CA LEU A 247 48.47 -22.60 -4.52
C LEU A 247 48.03 -23.99 -4.06
N SER A 248 48.74 -24.58 -3.10
CA SER A 248 48.47 -25.96 -2.67
C SER A 248 47.15 -26.16 -1.93
N GLN A 249 46.55 -25.08 -1.41
CA GLN A 249 45.27 -25.10 -0.71
C GLN A 249 44.05 -24.87 -1.63
N LEU A 250 44.29 -24.62 -2.93
CA LEU A 250 43.24 -24.28 -3.87
C LEU A 250 42.24 -25.44 -4.04
N GLN A 251 40.96 -25.13 -3.89
CA GLN A 251 39.85 -26.08 -4.00
C GLN A 251 39.04 -25.88 -5.29
N VAL A 252 38.91 -24.64 -5.77
CA VAL A 252 38.16 -24.30 -6.99
C VAL A 252 39.06 -23.50 -7.93
N LEU A 253 39.19 -23.98 -9.17
CA LEU A 253 39.86 -23.26 -10.25
C LEU A 253 38.94 -23.22 -11.47
N ASP A 254 38.65 -22.01 -11.95
CA ASP A 254 37.85 -21.79 -13.14
C ASP A 254 38.63 -20.98 -14.19
N LEU A 255 38.96 -21.64 -15.31
CA LEU A 255 39.67 -21.08 -16.46
C LEU A 255 38.76 -21.01 -17.71
N SER A 256 37.46 -21.22 -17.54
CA SER A 256 36.50 -21.33 -18.64
C SER A 256 36.50 -20.10 -19.55
N GLY A 257 36.13 -20.24 -20.82
CA GLY A 257 35.97 -19.10 -21.74
C GLY A 257 37.27 -18.36 -22.14
N ASN A 258 38.43 -18.87 -21.75
CA ASN A 258 39.74 -18.45 -22.27
C ASN A 258 40.04 -19.24 -23.55
N CYS A 259 40.19 -18.58 -24.70
CA CYS A 259 40.14 -19.21 -26.04
C CYS A 259 38.81 -19.92 -26.34
N PRO A 260 37.69 -19.18 -26.38
CA PRO A 260 36.35 -19.76 -26.41
C PRO A 260 35.97 -20.42 -27.74
N ARG A 261 35.13 -21.46 -27.65
CA ARG A 261 34.41 -22.04 -28.79
C ARG A 261 33.23 -21.12 -29.13
N CYS A 262 33.35 -20.36 -30.21
CA CYS A 262 32.38 -19.32 -30.56
C CYS A 262 31.22 -19.76 -31.48
N TYR A 263 31.05 -21.05 -31.75
CA TYR A 263 29.99 -21.50 -32.66
C TYR A 263 28.61 -21.44 -31.98
N ASN A 264 27.64 -20.77 -32.61
CA ASN A 264 26.26 -20.57 -32.13
C ASN A 264 26.11 -19.84 -30.78
N VAL A 265 27.13 -19.11 -30.32
CA VAL A 265 27.02 -18.33 -29.08
C VAL A 265 26.18 -17.06 -29.27
N PRO A 266 25.30 -16.70 -28.31
CA PRO A 266 24.38 -15.55 -28.41
C PRO A 266 25.04 -14.22 -27.98
N TYR A 267 26.36 -14.15 -27.93
CA TYR A 267 27.14 -12.99 -27.50
C TYR A 267 28.37 -12.77 -28.40
N PRO A 268 28.93 -11.54 -28.47
CA PRO A 268 30.18 -11.30 -29.19
C PRO A 268 31.29 -12.18 -28.61
N CYS A 269 31.89 -13.01 -29.47
CA CYS A 269 32.89 -13.99 -29.08
C CYS A 269 34.06 -13.94 -30.06
N THR A 270 35.27 -13.95 -29.52
CA THR A 270 36.50 -13.93 -30.32
C THR A 270 37.33 -15.16 -29.95
N PRO A 271 37.48 -16.14 -30.85
CA PRO A 271 38.32 -17.31 -30.58
C PRO A 271 39.80 -16.91 -30.59
N CYS A 272 40.67 -17.75 -30.03
CA CYS A 272 42.11 -17.59 -30.16
C CYS A 272 42.57 -17.79 -31.61
N GLU A 273 43.74 -17.24 -31.94
CA GLU A 273 44.32 -17.31 -33.28
C GLU A 273 44.38 -18.75 -33.79
N ASN A 274 43.99 -18.96 -35.05
CA ASN A 274 43.90 -20.27 -35.70
C ASN A 274 43.04 -21.31 -34.96
N ASN A 275 42.04 -20.88 -34.19
CA ASN A 275 41.22 -21.75 -33.34
C ASN A 275 42.08 -22.61 -32.39
N SER A 276 43.21 -22.05 -31.93
CA SER A 276 44.08 -22.73 -30.98
C SER A 276 43.37 -22.91 -29.63
N PRO A 277 43.56 -24.06 -28.95
CA PRO A 277 43.08 -24.26 -27.59
C PRO A 277 43.85 -23.36 -26.61
N LEU A 278 43.30 -23.18 -25.41
CA LEU A 278 44.07 -22.70 -24.27
C LEU A 278 45.31 -23.59 -24.06
N GLN A 279 46.51 -23.01 -24.16
CA GLN A 279 47.75 -23.76 -24.01
C GLN A 279 48.08 -23.91 -22.52
N ILE A 280 47.84 -25.09 -21.96
CA ILE A 280 48.15 -25.40 -20.56
C ILE A 280 49.40 -26.27 -20.50
N HIS A 281 50.43 -25.80 -19.79
CA HIS A 281 51.64 -26.59 -19.59
C HIS A 281 51.34 -27.90 -18.84
N ASP A 282 52.02 -28.98 -19.22
CA ASP A 282 51.79 -30.33 -18.67
C ASP A 282 51.86 -30.42 -17.13
N ASN A 283 52.74 -29.64 -16.52
CA ASN A 283 52.97 -29.61 -15.07
C ASN A 283 52.25 -28.45 -14.37
N ALA A 284 51.43 -27.64 -15.08
CA ALA A 284 50.85 -26.41 -14.54
C ALA A 284 50.05 -26.63 -13.25
N PHE A 285 49.44 -27.80 -13.11
CA PHE A 285 48.59 -28.13 -11.97
C PHE A 285 49.25 -29.01 -10.89
N ASP A 286 50.56 -29.30 -10.99
CA ASP A 286 51.23 -30.26 -10.11
C ASP A 286 51.13 -29.88 -8.62
N SER A 287 51.02 -28.59 -8.30
CA SER A 287 50.91 -28.07 -6.94
C SER A 287 49.49 -28.10 -6.36
N LEU A 288 48.45 -28.28 -7.19
CA LEU A 288 47.03 -28.15 -6.81
C LEU A 288 46.46 -29.43 -6.19
N THR A 289 47.03 -29.87 -5.05
CA THR A 289 46.70 -31.16 -4.44
C THR A 289 45.30 -31.22 -3.79
N GLU A 290 44.78 -30.08 -3.33
CA GLU A 290 43.48 -29.97 -2.65
C GLU A 290 42.30 -29.63 -3.60
N LEU A 291 42.56 -29.62 -4.91
CA LEU A 291 41.57 -29.20 -5.90
C LEU A 291 40.37 -30.15 -5.93
N LYS A 292 39.16 -29.58 -5.81
CA LYS A 292 37.88 -30.29 -5.84
C LYS A 292 37.08 -29.97 -7.10
N VAL A 293 37.18 -28.74 -7.60
CA VAL A 293 36.43 -28.28 -8.78
C VAL A 293 37.42 -27.69 -9.78
N LEU A 294 37.42 -28.25 -10.99
CA LEU A 294 38.16 -27.72 -12.12
C LEU A 294 37.19 -27.48 -13.29
N ARG A 295 37.13 -26.24 -13.77
CA ARG A 295 36.29 -25.86 -14.90
C ARG A 295 37.14 -25.35 -16.05
N LEU A 296 36.98 -26.02 -17.18
CA LEU A 296 37.63 -25.76 -18.45
C LEU A 296 36.58 -25.64 -19.57
N HIS A 297 35.40 -25.13 -19.24
CA HIS A 297 34.32 -24.92 -20.18
C HIS A 297 34.75 -23.93 -21.27
N SER A 298 34.43 -24.21 -22.54
CA SER A 298 34.70 -23.30 -23.66
C SER A 298 36.16 -22.82 -23.71
N ASN A 299 37.10 -23.75 -23.76
CA ASN A 299 38.54 -23.47 -23.91
C ASN A 299 39.11 -24.00 -25.25
N SER A 300 38.21 -24.39 -26.17
CA SER A 300 38.55 -24.98 -27.48
C SER A 300 39.49 -26.19 -27.41
N LEU A 301 39.52 -26.91 -26.27
CA LEU A 301 40.41 -28.06 -26.05
C LEU A 301 40.11 -29.19 -27.04
N GLN A 302 41.17 -29.78 -27.59
CA GLN A 302 41.08 -30.95 -28.48
C GLN A 302 41.61 -32.22 -27.81
N HIS A 303 42.46 -32.06 -26.80
CA HIS A 303 43.08 -33.13 -26.02
C HIS A 303 43.07 -32.78 -24.54
N VAL A 304 42.99 -33.79 -23.69
CA VAL A 304 43.08 -33.64 -22.24
C VAL A 304 44.20 -34.55 -21.71
N PRO A 305 45.42 -34.02 -21.54
CA PRO A 305 46.57 -34.79 -21.06
C PRO A 305 46.31 -35.42 -19.68
N PRO A 306 46.50 -36.74 -19.49
CA PRO A 306 46.36 -37.39 -18.19
C PRO A 306 47.30 -36.81 -17.11
N LYS A 307 48.42 -36.22 -17.55
CA LYS A 307 49.44 -35.62 -16.69
C LYS A 307 48.89 -34.46 -15.85
N TRP A 308 47.90 -33.71 -16.35
CA TRP A 308 47.22 -32.65 -15.60
C TRP A 308 46.63 -33.12 -14.27
N PHE A 309 46.17 -34.37 -14.20
CA PHE A 309 45.46 -34.91 -13.04
C PHE A 309 46.34 -35.77 -12.13
N LYS A 310 47.64 -35.88 -12.42
CA LYS A 310 48.57 -36.77 -11.71
C LYS A 310 48.53 -36.60 -10.18
N ASN A 311 48.41 -35.35 -9.70
CA ASN A 311 48.40 -35.01 -8.28
C ASN A 311 47.01 -34.63 -7.73
N MET A 312 45.96 -34.60 -8.54
CA MET A 312 44.60 -34.13 -8.16
C MET A 312 43.69 -35.26 -7.65
N LYS A 313 44.05 -35.87 -6.52
CA LYS A 313 43.28 -37.03 -6.00
C LYS A 313 41.91 -36.66 -5.43
N ASN A 314 41.68 -35.40 -5.10
CA ASN A 314 40.47 -34.93 -4.42
C ASN A 314 39.44 -34.31 -5.37
N LEU A 315 39.66 -34.38 -6.69
CA LEU A 315 38.77 -33.76 -7.68
C LEU A 315 37.38 -34.42 -7.67
N GLN A 316 36.34 -33.60 -7.52
CA GLN A 316 34.94 -34.00 -7.42
C GLN A 316 34.11 -33.51 -8.62
N GLU A 317 34.40 -32.32 -9.15
CA GLU A 317 33.70 -31.74 -10.30
C GLU A 317 34.72 -31.40 -11.39
N LEU A 318 34.44 -31.90 -12.60
CA LEU A 318 35.20 -31.57 -13.81
C LEU A 318 34.24 -31.15 -14.92
N ASP A 319 34.36 -29.90 -15.35
CA ASP A 319 33.62 -29.36 -16.48
C ASP A 319 34.55 -29.18 -17.69
N LEU A 320 34.25 -29.93 -18.75
CA LEU A 320 34.93 -29.92 -20.04
C LEU A 320 33.95 -29.57 -21.18
N SER A 321 32.82 -28.95 -20.87
CA SER A 321 31.79 -28.61 -21.85
C SER A 321 32.26 -27.55 -22.87
N GLN A 322 31.60 -27.46 -24.02
CA GLN A 322 31.92 -26.52 -25.12
C GLN A 322 33.39 -26.57 -25.62
N ASN A 323 34.03 -27.73 -25.60
CA ASN A 323 35.34 -27.94 -26.21
C ASN A 323 35.21 -28.72 -27.54
N TYR A 324 36.31 -29.23 -28.09
CA TYR A 324 36.33 -30.06 -29.30
C TYR A 324 36.79 -31.49 -28.97
N LEU A 325 36.23 -32.08 -27.91
CA LEU A 325 36.69 -33.36 -27.33
C LEU A 325 36.01 -34.60 -27.90
N ALA A 326 35.19 -34.53 -28.96
CA ALA A 326 34.48 -35.70 -29.51
C ALA A 326 35.39 -36.93 -29.71
N ARG A 327 36.60 -36.75 -30.24
CA ARG A 327 37.59 -37.83 -30.43
C ARG A 327 38.27 -38.26 -29.13
N GLU A 328 38.57 -37.31 -28.25
CA GLU A 328 39.18 -37.58 -26.95
C GLU A 328 38.23 -38.42 -26.07
N ILE A 329 36.91 -38.22 -26.19
CA ILE A 329 35.89 -38.97 -25.46
C ILE A 329 35.95 -40.46 -25.83
N GLU A 330 36.40 -40.89 -27.00
CA GLU A 330 36.45 -42.32 -27.35
C GLU A 330 37.45 -43.12 -26.50
N GLU A 331 38.57 -42.51 -26.08
CA GLU A 331 39.59 -43.16 -25.23
C GLU A 331 39.62 -42.65 -23.79
N ALA A 332 39.50 -41.33 -23.60
CA ALA A 332 39.50 -40.57 -22.34
C ALA A 332 40.44 -41.14 -21.26
N LYS A 333 41.72 -41.34 -21.59
CA LYS A 333 42.71 -41.99 -20.69
C LYS A 333 42.91 -41.24 -19.36
N PHE A 334 42.62 -39.95 -19.34
CA PHE A 334 42.74 -39.09 -18.17
C PHE A 334 41.78 -39.46 -17.03
N LEU A 335 40.64 -40.08 -17.33
CA LEU A 335 39.65 -40.48 -16.33
C LEU A 335 40.20 -41.50 -15.32
N ASN A 336 41.18 -42.31 -15.71
CA ASN A 336 41.83 -43.28 -14.81
C ASN A 336 42.55 -42.62 -13.63
N PHE A 337 42.81 -41.32 -13.69
CA PHE A 337 43.47 -40.54 -12.64
C PHE A 337 42.47 -39.85 -11.69
N LEU A 338 41.15 -40.02 -11.92
CA LEU A 338 40.09 -39.28 -11.23
C LEU A 338 39.10 -40.19 -10.48
N PRO A 339 39.54 -41.09 -9.59
CA PRO A 339 38.65 -42.07 -8.96
C PRO A 339 37.57 -41.46 -8.05
N ASN A 340 37.77 -40.23 -7.56
CA ASN A 340 36.88 -39.53 -6.64
C ASN A 340 35.89 -38.57 -7.32
N LEU A 341 35.88 -38.54 -8.66
CA LEU A 341 35.01 -37.66 -9.43
C LEU A 341 33.53 -37.98 -9.15
N VAL A 342 32.75 -36.95 -8.84
CA VAL A 342 31.31 -37.01 -8.56
C VAL A 342 30.49 -36.50 -9.74
N GLN A 343 30.97 -35.44 -10.39
CA GLN A 343 30.31 -34.81 -11.54
C GLN A 343 31.30 -34.65 -12.70
N LEU A 344 30.87 -35.10 -13.87
CA LEU A 344 31.59 -34.95 -15.13
C LEU A 344 30.66 -34.34 -16.19
N ASP A 345 31.08 -33.21 -16.74
CA ASP A 345 30.38 -32.55 -17.84
C ASP A 345 31.22 -32.56 -19.12
N LEU A 346 30.69 -33.22 -20.15
CA LEU A 346 31.28 -33.35 -21.49
C LEU A 346 30.37 -32.73 -22.55
N SER A 347 29.44 -31.87 -22.16
CA SER A 347 28.40 -31.35 -23.04
C SER A 347 28.94 -30.44 -24.15
N PHE A 348 28.28 -30.43 -25.32
CA PHE A 348 28.58 -29.61 -26.48
C PHE A 348 30.01 -29.79 -27.05
N ASN A 349 30.53 -31.02 -26.99
CA ASN A 349 31.84 -31.39 -27.56
C ASN A 349 31.80 -31.87 -29.03
N TYR A 350 30.64 -31.80 -29.70
CA TYR A 350 30.46 -32.22 -31.10
C TYR A 350 31.44 -31.60 -32.10
N GLU A 351 31.82 -32.38 -33.11
CA GLU A 351 32.51 -31.88 -34.30
C GLU A 351 31.52 -31.11 -35.21
N LEU A 352 31.95 -29.95 -35.71
CA LEU A 352 31.10 -29.13 -36.58
C LEU A 352 30.79 -29.89 -37.87
N GLN A 353 29.52 -29.85 -38.28
CA GLN A 353 29.02 -30.50 -39.51
C GLN A 353 29.12 -32.04 -39.51
N VAL A 354 29.41 -32.66 -38.38
CA VAL A 354 29.45 -34.12 -38.23
C VAL A 354 28.22 -34.58 -37.46
N TYR A 355 27.61 -35.69 -37.91
CA TYR A 355 26.49 -36.33 -37.24
C TYR A 355 26.74 -37.82 -37.11
N HIS A 356 27.24 -38.23 -35.94
CA HIS A 356 27.70 -39.60 -35.68
C HIS A 356 26.54 -40.61 -35.78
N ALA A 357 26.84 -41.84 -36.19
CA ALA A 357 25.84 -42.90 -36.23
C ALA A 357 25.38 -43.30 -34.82
N SER A 358 26.33 -43.47 -33.91
CA SER A 358 26.10 -43.81 -32.49
C SER A 358 27.19 -43.17 -31.63
N ILE A 359 26.95 -43.12 -30.31
CA ILE A 359 27.97 -42.74 -29.33
C ILE A 359 28.76 -43.98 -28.87
N THR A 360 30.07 -43.81 -28.70
CA THR A 360 30.98 -44.80 -28.12
C THR A 360 31.57 -44.20 -26.85
N LEU A 361 31.21 -44.76 -25.70
CA LEU A 361 31.73 -44.29 -24.42
C LEU A 361 33.06 -44.99 -24.08
N PRO A 362 34.03 -44.27 -23.50
CA PRO A 362 35.37 -44.79 -23.23
C PRO A 362 35.34 -45.81 -22.09
N HIS A 363 36.13 -46.88 -22.21
CA HIS A 363 36.23 -47.90 -21.16
C HIS A 363 36.76 -47.34 -19.82
N SER A 364 37.53 -46.25 -19.86
CA SER A 364 38.07 -45.57 -18.67
C SER A 364 36.97 -44.97 -17.77
N LEU A 365 35.77 -44.69 -18.28
CA LEU A 365 34.63 -44.26 -17.44
C LEU A 365 34.35 -45.24 -16.30
N SER A 366 34.56 -46.55 -16.53
CA SER A 366 34.34 -47.56 -15.49
C SER A 366 35.25 -47.44 -14.26
N SER A 367 36.31 -46.63 -14.34
CA SER A 367 37.18 -46.32 -13.19
C SER A 367 36.56 -45.33 -12.19
N LEU A 368 35.53 -44.58 -12.59
CA LEU A 368 34.93 -43.49 -11.80
C LEU A 368 33.86 -43.99 -10.82
N GLN A 369 34.28 -44.76 -9.81
CA GLN A 369 33.36 -45.45 -8.90
C GLN A 369 32.46 -44.51 -8.05
N ASN A 370 32.88 -43.25 -7.87
CA ASN A 370 32.12 -42.24 -7.12
C ASN A 370 31.24 -41.35 -8.01
N LEU A 371 31.20 -41.58 -9.33
CA LEU A 371 30.47 -40.73 -10.26
C LEU A 371 28.96 -40.82 -10.01
N LYS A 372 28.34 -39.66 -9.81
CA LYS A 372 26.90 -39.51 -9.61
C LYS A 372 26.21 -38.85 -10.80
N ASN A 373 26.84 -37.82 -11.37
CA ASN A 373 26.25 -37.00 -12.41
C ASN A 373 27.11 -37.03 -13.67
N LEU A 374 26.54 -37.47 -14.78
CA LEU A 374 27.19 -37.50 -16.09
C LEU A 374 26.36 -36.73 -17.11
N TYR A 375 26.93 -35.64 -17.63
CA TYR A 375 26.31 -34.79 -18.64
C TYR A 375 27.03 -34.94 -19.98
N ILE A 376 26.27 -35.33 -21.01
CA ILE A 376 26.77 -35.48 -22.38
C ILE A 376 25.72 -34.90 -23.35
N LYS A 377 25.35 -33.62 -23.16
CA LYS A 377 24.52 -32.92 -24.16
C LYS A 377 25.31 -32.63 -25.41
N GLY A 378 24.66 -32.45 -26.56
CA GLY A 378 25.33 -31.92 -27.74
C GLY A 378 26.59 -32.69 -28.18
N TYR A 379 26.62 -34.02 -28.02
CA TYR A 379 27.57 -34.90 -28.70
C TYR A 379 27.14 -35.12 -30.17
N VAL A 380 25.83 -35.11 -30.42
CA VAL A 380 25.18 -35.14 -31.74
C VAL A 380 25.35 -36.50 -32.46
N PHE A 381 24.42 -37.43 -32.21
CA PHE A 381 24.44 -38.78 -32.79
C PHE A 381 23.03 -39.33 -33.08
N LYS A 382 22.92 -40.27 -34.04
CA LYS A 382 21.63 -40.73 -34.59
C LYS A 382 20.93 -41.79 -33.74
N GLU A 383 21.66 -42.79 -33.26
CA GLU A 383 21.11 -43.98 -32.65
C GLU A 383 21.75 -44.28 -31.28
N LEU A 384 20.92 -44.47 -30.26
CA LEU A 384 21.32 -44.90 -28.93
C LEU A 384 21.11 -46.42 -28.80
N LYS A 385 22.23 -47.17 -28.79
CA LYS A 385 22.23 -48.64 -28.69
C LYS A 385 22.53 -49.09 -27.27
N ASN A 386 22.13 -50.32 -26.93
CA ASN A 386 22.50 -50.94 -25.66
C ASN A 386 24.04 -51.02 -25.47
N SER A 387 24.77 -51.33 -26.55
CA SER A 387 26.25 -51.34 -26.51
C SER A 387 26.85 -49.98 -26.16
N SER A 388 26.19 -48.87 -26.52
CA SER A 388 26.67 -47.51 -26.26
C SER A 388 26.74 -47.17 -24.77
N LEU A 389 25.85 -47.71 -23.93
CA LEU A 389 25.80 -47.43 -22.49
C LEU A 389 26.38 -48.56 -21.61
N SER A 390 26.83 -49.66 -22.23
CA SER A 390 27.30 -50.86 -21.52
C SER A 390 28.39 -50.62 -20.46
N VAL A 391 29.23 -49.59 -20.66
CA VAL A 391 30.29 -49.20 -19.71
C VAL A 391 29.71 -48.62 -18.42
N LEU A 392 28.60 -47.88 -18.53
CA LEU A 392 27.97 -47.19 -17.39
C LEU A 392 27.30 -48.16 -16.41
N HIS A 393 26.99 -49.39 -16.82
CA HIS A 393 26.46 -50.43 -15.92
C HIS A 393 27.44 -50.80 -14.79
N LYS A 394 28.72 -50.50 -14.96
CA LYS A 394 29.76 -50.73 -13.95
C LYS A 394 29.87 -49.60 -12.91
N LEU A 395 29.02 -48.58 -13.00
CA LEU A 395 29.01 -47.41 -12.11
C LEU A 395 27.87 -47.53 -11.10
N PRO A 396 28.14 -48.04 -9.88
CA PRO A 396 27.09 -48.26 -8.90
C PRO A 396 26.51 -46.96 -8.34
N GLY A 397 27.27 -45.86 -8.35
CA GLY A 397 26.86 -44.59 -7.77
C GLY A 397 26.08 -43.65 -8.70
N LEU A 398 25.84 -44.02 -9.97
CA LEU A 398 25.31 -43.09 -10.98
C LEU A 398 23.83 -42.77 -10.70
N GLU A 399 23.53 -41.50 -10.44
CA GLU A 399 22.20 -40.98 -10.10
C GLU A 399 21.57 -40.21 -11.26
N VAL A 400 22.37 -39.45 -12.02
CA VAL A 400 21.92 -38.60 -13.15
C VAL A 400 22.68 -38.96 -14.42
N LEU A 401 21.93 -39.27 -15.48
CA LEU A 401 22.45 -39.42 -16.83
C LEU A 401 21.72 -38.46 -17.76
N ASP A 402 22.45 -37.50 -18.31
CA ASP A 402 21.90 -36.48 -19.18
C ASP A 402 22.43 -36.60 -20.60
N LEU A 403 21.53 -36.97 -21.51
CA LEU A 403 21.73 -37.13 -22.94
C LEU A 403 20.82 -36.19 -23.74
N GLY A 404 20.41 -35.05 -23.16
CA GLY A 404 19.59 -34.06 -23.82
C GLY A 404 20.29 -33.39 -25.01
N THR A 405 19.54 -32.81 -25.96
CA THR A 405 20.08 -32.05 -27.11
C THR A 405 21.15 -32.82 -27.92
N ASN A 406 20.93 -34.11 -28.20
CA ASN A 406 21.83 -34.94 -29.01
C ASN A 406 21.29 -35.26 -30.41
N PHE A 407 20.10 -34.79 -30.75
CA PHE A 407 19.40 -35.12 -31.99
C PHE A 407 19.25 -36.64 -32.21
N ILE A 408 19.12 -37.41 -31.14
CA ILE A 408 18.91 -38.87 -31.22
C ILE A 408 17.59 -39.15 -31.93
N LYS A 409 17.59 -39.99 -32.95
CA LYS A 409 16.39 -40.38 -33.72
C LYS A 409 15.80 -41.69 -33.24
N ILE A 410 16.67 -42.65 -32.92
CA ILE A 410 16.30 -44.01 -32.54
C ILE A 410 16.93 -44.29 -31.18
N ALA A 411 16.11 -44.66 -30.21
CA ALA A 411 16.55 -45.06 -28.88
C ALA A 411 15.65 -46.18 -28.38
N ASP A 412 16.24 -47.32 -28.03
CA ASP A 412 15.53 -48.37 -27.30
C ASP A 412 15.51 -47.99 -25.82
N LEU A 413 14.34 -47.59 -25.31
CA LEU A 413 14.20 -47.15 -23.92
C LEU A 413 14.38 -48.30 -22.91
N ASN A 414 14.30 -49.56 -23.36
CA ASN A 414 14.47 -50.71 -22.48
C ASN A 414 15.89 -50.82 -21.90
N ILE A 415 16.88 -50.14 -22.50
CA ILE A 415 18.26 -50.10 -21.99
C ILE A 415 18.33 -49.57 -20.55
N PHE A 416 17.40 -48.69 -20.16
CA PHE A 416 17.39 -48.08 -18.83
C PHE A 416 16.95 -49.03 -17.71
N GLN A 417 16.40 -50.20 -18.04
CA GLN A 417 16.08 -51.23 -17.06
C GLN A 417 17.32 -51.69 -16.28
N GLN A 418 18.50 -51.67 -16.92
CA GLN A 418 19.74 -52.15 -16.33
C GLN A 418 20.30 -51.19 -15.26
N PHE A 419 19.73 -50.00 -15.12
CA PHE A 419 20.19 -48.96 -14.19
C PHE A 419 19.32 -48.90 -12.93
N GLU A 420 19.72 -49.63 -11.90
CA GLU A 420 18.98 -49.69 -10.64
C GLU A 420 19.07 -48.39 -9.82
N ASN A 421 20.19 -47.66 -9.92
CA ASN A 421 20.45 -46.48 -9.08
C ASN A 421 20.17 -45.13 -9.76
N LEU A 422 19.92 -45.12 -11.08
CA LEU A 422 19.55 -43.90 -11.80
C LEU A 422 18.24 -43.34 -11.24
N LYS A 423 18.30 -42.07 -10.84
CA LYS A 423 17.15 -41.28 -10.38
C LYS A 423 16.61 -40.42 -11.52
N PHE A 424 17.48 -39.87 -12.37
CA PHE A 424 17.08 -39.00 -13.46
C PHE A 424 17.77 -39.37 -14.77
N ILE A 425 16.95 -39.58 -15.81
CA ILE A 425 17.38 -39.84 -17.18
C ILE A 425 16.82 -38.74 -18.06
N ASP A 426 17.69 -37.89 -18.60
CA ASP A 426 17.31 -36.79 -19.50
C ASP A 426 17.58 -37.18 -20.96
N LEU A 427 16.51 -37.29 -21.74
CA LEU A 427 16.53 -37.44 -23.20
C LEU A 427 15.77 -36.29 -23.88
N SER A 428 15.62 -35.15 -23.21
CA SER A 428 14.92 -33.99 -23.70
C SER A 428 15.58 -33.38 -24.94
N VAL A 429 14.78 -32.71 -25.77
CA VAL A 429 15.25 -31.98 -26.97
C VAL A 429 16.04 -32.89 -27.92
N ASN A 430 15.57 -34.12 -28.11
CA ASN A 430 16.08 -35.04 -29.12
C ASN A 430 15.09 -35.13 -30.30
N LYS A 431 15.28 -36.13 -31.18
CA LYS A 431 14.41 -36.39 -32.33
C LYS A 431 13.83 -37.80 -32.26
N ILE A 432 13.67 -38.33 -31.04
CA ILE A 432 13.19 -39.69 -30.82
C ILE A 432 11.77 -39.79 -31.37
N SER A 433 11.54 -40.79 -32.20
CA SER A 433 10.24 -41.14 -32.77
C SER A 433 10.04 -42.65 -32.68
N PRO A 434 8.79 -43.13 -32.55
CA PRO A 434 8.50 -44.56 -32.59
C PRO A 434 9.05 -45.18 -33.87
N SER A 435 9.91 -46.18 -33.75
CA SER A 435 10.48 -46.87 -34.90
C SER A 435 9.41 -47.74 -35.57
N GLU A 436 9.09 -47.45 -36.84
CA GLU A 436 8.55 -48.46 -37.75
C GLU A 436 9.61 -49.56 -37.93
N GLU A 437 9.20 -50.82 -37.85
CA GLU A 437 10.02 -51.94 -38.28
C GLU A 437 10.51 -51.68 -39.71
N SER A 438 11.81 -51.43 -39.85
CA SER A 438 12.62 -51.56 -41.07
C SER A 438 11.83 -51.75 -42.38
N ARG A 439 11.43 -50.66 -43.03
CA ARG A 439 11.31 -50.61 -44.49
C ARG A 439 11.89 -49.31 -45.00
N GLU A 440 12.96 -49.45 -45.78
CA GLU A 440 13.49 -48.41 -46.65
C GLU A 440 12.37 -47.91 -47.57
N VAL A 441 11.73 -46.80 -47.21
CA VAL A 441 10.95 -46.01 -48.15
C VAL A 441 11.40 -44.57 -48.00
N GLY A 442 11.89 -44.01 -49.12
CA GLY A 442 12.52 -42.70 -49.18
C GLY A 442 11.64 -41.59 -48.61
N PHE A 443 12.24 -40.76 -47.77
CA PHE A 443 11.65 -39.52 -47.29
C PHE A 443 11.48 -38.54 -48.45
N CYS A 444 10.24 -38.12 -48.72
CA CYS A 444 9.96 -36.93 -49.51
C CYS A 444 10.35 -35.68 -48.70
N PRO A 445 11.07 -34.70 -49.29
CA PRO A 445 11.29 -33.41 -48.64
C PRO A 445 10.10 -32.50 -48.94
N ASN A 446 9.33 -32.14 -47.93
CA ASN A 446 8.51 -30.92 -47.82
C ASN A 446 7.94 -30.90 -46.39
N SER A 447 7.83 -29.80 -45.66
CA SER A 447 7.78 -28.39 -46.00
C SER A 447 8.40 -27.61 -44.83
N GLN A 448 8.81 -26.37 -45.08
CA GLN A 448 9.29 -25.43 -44.06
C GLN A 448 8.27 -25.33 -42.93
N THR A 449 8.53 -26.00 -41.80
CA THR A 449 7.86 -25.71 -40.55
C THR A 449 8.41 -24.39 -40.04
N SER A 450 7.55 -23.36 -40.06
CA SER A 450 7.76 -22.13 -39.33
C SER A 450 8.05 -22.50 -37.87
N VAL A 451 9.23 -22.12 -37.40
CA VAL A 451 9.60 -22.24 -35.99
C VAL A 451 8.80 -21.19 -35.24
N ASP A 452 7.59 -21.56 -34.80
CA ASP A 452 6.81 -20.74 -33.88
C ASP A 452 7.59 -20.59 -32.58
N ARG A 453 7.71 -19.35 -32.13
CA ARG A 453 8.41 -18.95 -30.90
C ARG A 453 7.72 -19.58 -29.69
N HIS A 454 8.21 -20.73 -29.25
CA HIS A 454 7.77 -21.36 -28.00
C HIS A 454 8.52 -20.76 -26.80
N GLY A 455 7.78 -20.51 -25.72
CA GLY A 455 8.18 -19.72 -24.55
C GLY A 455 9.16 -20.40 -23.57
N PRO A 456 8.94 -20.32 -22.24
CA PRO A 456 9.94 -19.98 -21.23
C PRO A 456 11.16 -20.92 -21.10
N GLN A 457 11.04 -22.19 -21.52
CA GLN A 457 12.05 -23.25 -21.38
C GLN A 457 13.26 -23.13 -22.33
N VAL A 458 13.27 -22.18 -23.27
CA VAL A 458 14.53 -21.79 -23.95
C VAL A 458 15.58 -21.29 -22.92
N LEU A 459 15.14 -20.84 -21.73
CA LEU A 459 16.05 -20.39 -20.66
C LEU A 459 16.94 -21.48 -20.06
N GLU A 460 16.51 -22.76 -20.07
CA GLU A 460 17.26 -23.88 -19.48
C GLU A 460 18.38 -24.35 -20.41
N THR A 461 18.11 -24.48 -21.71
CA THR A 461 19.14 -24.80 -22.72
C THR A 461 20.11 -23.64 -22.98
N LEU A 462 19.75 -22.43 -22.56
CA LEU A 462 20.66 -21.28 -22.56
C LEU A 462 21.83 -21.45 -21.59
N HIS A 463 21.78 -22.34 -20.59
CA HIS A 463 22.86 -22.55 -19.62
C HIS A 463 24.26 -22.66 -20.29
N TYR A 464 24.45 -23.64 -21.17
CA TYR A 464 25.73 -23.89 -21.86
C TYR A 464 26.14 -22.82 -22.88
N PHE A 465 25.24 -21.89 -23.20
CA PHE A 465 25.45 -20.81 -24.17
C PHE A 465 25.31 -19.42 -23.51
N ARG A 466 25.21 -19.33 -22.19
CA ARG A 466 25.28 -18.06 -21.47
C ARG A 466 26.75 -17.62 -21.43
N TYR A 467 26.96 -16.31 -21.50
CA TYR A 467 28.30 -15.76 -21.39
C TYR A 467 28.89 -16.02 -19.99
N ASP A 468 28.16 -15.63 -18.94
CA ASP A 468 28.52 -15.89 -17.55
C ASP A 468 27.26 -16.36 -16.82
N GLU A 469 27.22 -17.65 -16.50
CA GLU A 469 26.12 -18.23 -15.75
C GLU A 469 26.08 -17.74 -14.30
N TYR A 470 27.25 -17.52 -13.71
CA TYR A 470 27.40 -17.13 -12.31
C TYR A 470 27.40 -15.61 -12.13
N ALA A 471 26.95 -14.86 -13.14
CA ALA A 471 26.79 -13.42 -13.08
C ALA A 471 25.76 -13.05 -12.01
N ARG A 472 26.09 -12.07 -11.16
CA ARG A 472 25.12 -11.53 -10.20
C ARG A 472 24.18 -10.56 -10.89
N SER A 473 22.89 -10.73 -10.63
CA SER A 473 21.89 -9.70 -10.91
C SER A 473 22.00 -8.59 -9.87
N CYS A 474 21.71 -7.34 -10.27
CA CYS A 474 21.65 -6.21 -9.34
C CYS A 474 20.65 -6.42 -8.18
N ARG A 475 19.64 -7.28 -8.36
CA ARG A 475 18.55 -7.49 -7.39
C ARG A 475 18.88 -8.53 -6.31
N SER A 476 19.78 -9.47 -6.55
CA SER A 476 20.10 -10.55 -5.61
C SER A 476 21.58 -10.55 -5.23
N LYS A 477 21.90 -10.69 -3.95
CA LYS A 477 23.28 -10.80 -3.43
C LYS A 477 23.92 -12.14 -3.76
N ASN A 478 23.12 -13.19 -3.68
CA ASN A 478 23.56 -14.53 -3.99
C ASN A 478 23.75 -14.65 -5.51
N LYS A 479 24.78 -15.40 -5.93
CA LYS A 479 24.83 -15.96 -7.28
C LYS A 479 23.42 -16.48 -7.56
N GLU A 480 22.77 -15.99 -8.62
CA GLU A 480 21.50 -16.60 -9.00
C GLU A 480 21.80 -18.08 -9.14
N LEU A 481 21.20 -18.90 -8.27
CA LEU A 481 21.45 -20.33 -8.29
C LEU A 481 21.17 -20.73 -9.73
N PRO A 482 22.12 -21.34 -10.44
CA PRO A 482 21.80 -21.80 -11.77
C PRO A 482 20.62 -22.74 -11.60
N THR A 483 19.49 -22.36 -12.20
CA THR A 483 18.26 -23.16 -12.21
C THR A 483 18.54 -24.39 -13.07
N PHE A 484 19.30 -25.32 -12.51
CA PHE A 484 19.47 -26.69 -12.97
C PHE A 484 18.33 -27.59 -12.49
N LEU A 485 17.30 -27.00 -11.87
CA LEU A 485 16.05 -27.70 -11.70
C LEU A 485 15.28 -27.53 -13.01
N PRO A 486 15.09 -28.59 -13.81
CA PRO A 486 14.24 -28.53 -14.98
C PRO A 486 12.83 -28.14 -14.54
N LEU A 487 12.06 -27.57 -15.46
CA LEU A 487 10.82 -26.83 -15.26
C LEU A 487 9.67 -27.56 -14.54
N ASN A 488 9.90 -28.74 -13.98
CA ASN A 488 9.06 -29.45 -13.02
C ASN A 488 9.91 -29.98 -11.87
N ALA A 489 10.44 -29.09 -11.02
CA ALA A 489 11.15 -29.48 -9.78
C ALA A 489 10.32 -30.47 -8.92
N ASP A 490 9.00 -30.46 -9.08
CA ASP A 490 8.06 -31.38 -8.43
C ASP A 490 8.25 -32.83 -8.87
N CYS A 491 8.51 -33.10 -10.16
CA CYS A 491 8.56 -34.46 -10.73
C CYS A 491 9.71 -35.32 -10.15
N HIS A 492 10.90 -34.74 -9.94
CA HIS A 492 12.04 -35.47 -9.34
C HIS A 492 11.79 -35.92 -7.91
N THR A 493 10.94 -35.22 -7.17
CA THR A 493 10.62 -35.58 -5.78
C THR A 493 9.83 -36.89 -5.68
N TYR A 494 9.17 -37.30 -6.76
CA TYR A 494 8.40 -38.56 -6.81
C TYR A 494 9.28 -39.80 -7.01
N GLY A 495 10.54 -39.64 -7.44
CA GLY A 495 11.52 -40.72 -7.61
C GLY A 495 12.08 -40.82 -9.02
N LYS A 496 12.27 -42.06 -9.50
CA LYS A 496 12.89 -42.32 -10.81
C LYS A 496 12.12 -41.65 -11.94
N THR A 497 12.83 -40.79 -12.67
CA THR A 497 12.28 -39.88 -13.68
C THR A 497 12.92 -40.14 -15.03
N LEU A 498 12.08 -40.25 -16.06
CA LEU A 498 12.50 -40.27 -17.46
C LEU A 498 11.93 -39.02 -18.17
N ASP A 499 12.82 -38.18 -18.69
CA ASP A 499 12.45 -37.01 -19.46
C ASP A 499 12.59 -37.27 -20.96
N LEU A 500 11.45 -37.34 -21.65
CA LEU A 500 11.32 -37.47 -23.10
C LEU A 500 10.71 -36.19 -23.72
N SER A 501 10.75 -35.06 -23.01
CA SER A 501 10.16 -33.82 -23.48
C SER A 501 10.83 -33.32 -24.76
N ARG A 502 10.06 -32.63 -25.60
CA ARG A 502 10.54 -31.99 -26.84
C ARG A 502 11.23 -32.98 -27.80
N ASN A 503 10.67 -34.19 -27.90
CA ASN A 503 11.03 -35.17 -28.91
C ASN A 503 10.05 -35.14 -30.09
N ASN A 504 10.16 -36.10 -31.00
CA ASN A 504 9.28 -36.24 -32.16
C ASN A 504 8.31 -37.43 -31.97
N ILE A 505 7.89 -37.71 -30.74
CA ILE A 505 6.95 -38.81 -30.47
C ILE A 505 5.56 -38.36 -30.94
N PHE A 506 4.99 -39.07 -31.90
CA PHE A 506 3.66 -38.78 -32.44
C PHE A 506 2.61 -39.85 -32.10
N PHE A 507 3.06 -41.03 -31.66
CA PHE A 507 2.25 -42.17 -31.30
C PHE A 507 2.94 -42.94 -30.17
N ILE A 508 2.20 -43.54 -29.25
CA ILE A 508 2.74 -44.34 -28.15
C ILE A 508 2.08 -45.72 -28.10
N LYS A 509 2.88 -46.76 -27.85
CA LYS A 509 2.40 -48.14 -27.69
C LYS A 509 2.94 -48.78 -26.41
N PRO A 510 2.26 -49.81 -25.86
CA PRO A 510 2.69 -50.45 -24.62
C PRO A 510 4.10 -51.05 -24.70
N SER A 511 4.53 -51.49 -25.87
CA SER A 511 5.87 -52.07 -26.05
C SER A 511 7.00 -51.05 -25.94
N ASP A 512 6.73 -49.75 -26.10
CA ASP A 512 7.73 -48.69 -25.92
C ASP A 512 8.19 -48.58 -24.45
N PHE A 513 7.36 -49.07 -23.51
CA PHE A 513 7.57 -48.95 -22.06
C PHE A 513 7.65 -50.30 -21.32
N GLN A 514 7.75 -51.43 -22.04
CA GLN A 514 7.54 -52.79 -21.50
C GLN A 514 8.41 -53.14 -20.28
N HIS A 515 9.57 -52.50 -20.12
CA HIS A 515 10.52 -52.74 -19.01
C HIS A 515 10.76 -51.54 -18.08
N LEU A 516 9.89 -50.52 -18.15
CA LEU A 516 10.04 -49.26 -17.42
C LEU A 516 9.03 -49.11 -16.27
N SER A 517 8.55 -50.23 -15.70
CA SER A 517 7.55 -50.24 -14.64
C SER A 517 7.99 -49.53 -13.34
N PHE A 518 9.30 -49.37 -13.14
CA PHE A 518 9.91 -48.70 -11.99
C PHE A 518 9.78 -47.17 -12.02
N LEU A 519 9.39 -46.58 -13.15
CA LEU A 519 9.29 -45.13 -13.29
C LEU A 519 8.22 -44.56 -12.37
N LYS A 520 8.56 -43.45 -11.71
CA LYS A 520 7.66 -42.68 -10.86
C LYS A 520 7.21 -41.39 -11.54
N CYS A 521 8.06 -40.83 -12.40
CA CYS A 521 7.73 -39.70 -13.23
C CYS A 521 8.13 -39.93 -14.68
N LEU A 522 7.24 -39.53 -15.60
CA LEU A 522 7.46 -39.54 -17.04
C LEU A 522 7.09 -38.17 -17.60
N ASN A 523 8.04 -37.53 -18.30
CA ASN A 523 7.81 -36.27 -18.99
C ASN A 523 7.74 -36.50 -20.50
N LEU A 524 6.55 -36.33 -21.08
CA LEU A 524 6.28 -36.39 -22.52
C LEU A 524 5.93 -34.99 -23.08
N SER A 525 6.20 -33.92 -22.33
CA SER A 525 5.84 -32.55 -22.71
C SER A 525 6.43 -32.15 -24.06
N GLY A 526 5.70 -31.39 -24.87
CA GLY A 526 6.24 -30.79 -26.10
C GLY A 526 6.58 -31.80 -27.20
N ASN A 527 5.94 -32.97 -27.16
CA ASN A 527 5.93 -33.92 -28.28
C ASN A 527 4.78 -33.59 -29.25
N THR A 528 4.55 -34.44 -30.24
CA THR A 528 3.49 -34.26 -31.23
C THR A 528 2.45 -35.38 -31.13
N ILE A 529 2.16 -35.87 -29.92
CA ILE A 529 1.27 -37.01 -29.72
C ILE A 529 -0.17 -36.59 -30.00
N GLY A 530 -0.71 -37.09 -31.11
CA GLY A 530 -2.06 -36.82 -31.63
C GLY A 530 -3.03 -38.00 -31.45
N GLN A 531 -2.79 -38.85 -30.46
CA GLN A 531 -3.47 -40.14 -30.30
C GLN A 531 -4.73 -40.03 -29.42
N THR A 532 -5.74 -40.82 -29.76
CA THR A 532 -6.94 -41.07 -28.93
C THR A 532 -6.65 -42.14 -27.88
N LEU A 533 -6.18 -41.71 -26.70
CA LEU A 533 -5.81 -42.63 -25.63
C LEU A 533 -7.04 -43.38 -25.11
N ASN A 534 -6.97 -44.71 -25.09
CA ASN A 534 -8.09 -45.56 -24.67
C ASN A 534 -7.83 -46.28 -23.34
N GLY A 535 -6.64 -46.12 -22.76
CA GLY A 535 -6.26 -46.70 -21.47
C GLY A 535 -5.39 -47.96 -21.59
N SER A 536 -4.72 -48.15 -22.74
CA SER A 536 -3.83 -49.30 -22.96
C SER A 536 -2.37 -48.90 -23.11
N GLU A 537 -2.12 -47.69 -23.58
CA GLU A 537 -0.83 -47.21 -24.08
C GLU A 537 0.28 -47.24 -23.03
N LEU A 538 -0.03 -46.91 -21.78
CA LEU A 538 0.94 -46.80 -20.69
C LEU A 538 0.85 -47.96 -19.68
N TRP A 539 0.24 -49.08 -20.08
CA TRP A 539 -0.02 -50.23 -19.21
C TRP A 539 1.19 -50.75 -18.39
N PRO A 540 2.43 -50.77 -18.93
CA PRO A 540 3.59 -51.19 -18.15
C PRO A 540 3.93 -50.28 -16.96
N LEU A 541 3.54 -49.01 -16.99
CA LEU A 541 3.95 -47.96 -16.05
C LEU A 541 3.08 -47.95 -14.77
N ARG A 542 2.97 -49.09 -14.10
CA ARG A 542 2.05 -49.28 -12.96
C ARG A 542 2.42 -48.48 -11.71
N GLU A 543 3.68 -48.10 -11.55
CA GLU A 543 4.16 -47.35 -10.40
C GLU A 543 4.25 -45.84 -10.64
N LEU A 544 3.80 -45.37 -11.80
CA LEU A 544 3.85 -43.98 -12.19
C LEU A 544 2.96 -43.12 -11.29
N ARG A 545 3.50 -42.01 -10.82
CA ARG A 545 2.85 -41.05 -9.92
C ARG A 545 2.70 -39.68 -10.56
N TYR A 546 3.61 -39.30 -11.45
CA TYR A 546 3.58 -38.03 -12.17
C TYR A 546 3.67 -38.29 -13.68
N LEU A 547 2.73 -37.74 -14.44
CA LEU A 547 2.78 -37.74 -15.90
C LEU A 547 2.65 -36.30 -16.39
N ASP A 548 3.70 -35.80 -17.05
CA ASP A 548 3.61 -34.58 -17.85
C ASP A 548 3.31 -34.94 -19.30
N PHE A 549 2.12 -34.56 -19.77
CA PHE A 549 1.66 -34.72 -21.14
C PHE A 549 1.37 -33.35 -21.79
N SER A 550 1.91 -32.28 -21.23
CA SER A 550 1.66 -30.92 -21.71
C SER A 550 2.19 -30.68 -23.12
N ASN A 551 1.71 -29.64 -23.80
CA ASN A 551 2.21 -29.25 -25.14
C ASN A 551 2.20 -30.39 -26.17
N ASN A 552 1.16 -31.23 -26.16
CA ASN A 552 0.91 -32.27 -27.16
C ASN A 552 -0.37 -31.93 -27.96
N ARG A 553 -0.98 -32.93 -28.60
CA ARG A 553 -2.25 -32.81 -29.31
C ARG A 553 -3.20 -33.90 -28.83
N LEU A 554 -3.42 -34.03 -27.52
CA LEU A 554 -4.27 -35.08 -26.97
C LEU A 554 -5.72 -35.00 -27.52
N ASP A 555 -6.25 -36.12 -28.01
CA ASP A 555 -7.67 -36.27 -28.36
C ASP A 555 -8.40 -37.08 -27.28
N LEU A 556 -9.20 -36.39 -26.45
CA LEU A 556 -9.94 -36.97 -25.32
C LEU A 556 -11.29 -37.58 -25.76
N LEU A 557 -11.26 -38.53 -26.68
CA LEU A 557 -12.46 -39.23 -27.17
C LEU A 557 -13.02 -40.24 -26.15
N TYR A 558 -12.16 -40.95 -25.42
CA TYR A 558 -12.56 -42.02 -24.50
C TYR A 558 -12.47 -41.60 -23.04
N SER A 559 -13.50 -41.92 -22.24
CA SER A 559 -13.49 -41.73 -20.79
C SER A 559 -12.57 -42.72 -20.04
N THR A 560 -11.97 -43.67 -20.75
CA THR A 560 -10.99 -44.64 -20.22
C THR A 560 -9.56 -44.17 -20.39
N ALA A 561 -9.32 -43.00 -21.00
CA ALA A 561 -7.98 -42.43 -21.12
C ALA A 561 -7.27 -42.40 -19.74
N PHE A 562 -6.04 -42.93 -19.72
CA PHE A 562 -5.18 -43.04 -18.54
C PHE A 562 -5.66 -44.00 -17.43
N GLU A 563 -6.73 -44.79 -17.62
CA GLU A 563 -7.26 -45.67 -16.56
C GLU A 563 -6.30 -46.76 -16.09
N GLU A 564 -5.29 -47.10 -16.90
CA GLU A 564 -4.23 -48.04 -16.56
C GLU A 564 -3.28 -47.52 -15.47
N LEU A 565 -3.18 -46.19 -15.29
CA LEU A 565 -2.26 -45.53 -14.36
C LEU A 565 -2.87 -45.44 -12.95
N GLN A 566 -2.99 -46.59 -12.29
CA GLN A 566 -3.73 -46.70 -11.02
C GLN A 566 -3.11 -45.95 -9.84
N ASN A 567 -1.81 -45.64 -9.89
CA ASN A 567 -1.08 -44.93 -8.83
C ASN A 567 -0.80 -43.45 -9.14
N LEU A 568 -1.37 -42.93 -10.22
CA LEU A 568 -1.11 -41.57 -10.68
C LEU A 568 -1.64 -40.55 -9.66
N GLU A 569 -0.76 -39.65 -9.21
CA GLU A 569 -1.06 -38.58 -8.26
C GLU A 569 -1.15 -37.21 -8.95
N VAL A 570 -0.34 -36.97 -9.99
CA VAL A 570 -0.30 -35.72 -10.74
C VAL A 570 -0.36 -36.00 -12.25
N LEU A 571 -1.25 -35.29 -12.93
CA LEU A 571 -1.40 -35.35 -14.38
C LEU A 571 -1.41 -33.93 -14.96
N ASP A 572 -0.48 -33.66 -15.87
CA ASP A 572 -0.46 -32.42 -16.65
C ASP A 572 -0.90 -32.67 -18.09
N LEU A 573 -2.03 -32.09 -18.48
CA LEU A 573 -2.58 -32.10 -19.84
C LEU A 573 -2.63 -30.69 -20.43
N SER A 574 -1.87 -29.73 -19.89
CA SER A 574 -1.92 -28.34 -20.31
C SER A 574 -1.42 -28.15 -21.75
N SER A 575 -1.89 -27.12 -22.45
CA SER A 575 -1.45 -26.80 -23.82
C SER A 575 -1.66 -27.92 -24.85
N ASN A 576 -2.76 -28.66 -24.74
CA ASN A 576 -3.28 -29.65 -25.69
C ASN A 576 -4.49 -29.12 -26.48
N SER A 577 -4.51 -27.83 -26.84
CA SER A 577 -5.69 -27.17 -27.42
C SER A 577 -6.10 -27.62 -28.83
N HIS A 578 -5.21 -28.32 -29.55
CA HIS A 578 -5.38 -28.63 -30.98
C HIS A 578 -6.75 -29.25 -31.33
N TYR A 579 -7.17 -30.30 -30.61
CA TYR A 579 -8.46 -30.96 -30.87
C TYR A 579 -9.64 -30.22 -30.23
N PHE A 580 -9.43 -29.47 -29.15
CA PHE A 580 -10.49 -28.69 -28.47
C PHE A 580 -10.95 -27.47 -29.27
N GLN A 581 -10.09 -26.95 -30.16
CA GLN A 581 -10.44 -25.85 -31.07
C GLN A 581 -11.32 -26.30 -32.24
N ALA A 582 -11.35 -27.60 -32.55
CA ALA A 582 -12.10 -28.13 -33.67
C ALA A 582 -13.55 -28.41 -33.27
N GLU A 583 -14.49 -27.74 -33.95
CA GLU A 583 -15.93 -27.94 -33.71
C GLU A 583 -16.39 -29.33 -34.12
N GLY A 584 -17.34 -29.90 -33.37
CA GLY A 584 -17.97 -31.20 -33.67
C GLY A 584 -17.18 -32.43 -33.19
N ILE A 585 -16.01 -32.24 -32.58
CA ILE A 585 -15.26 -33.34 -31.95
C ILE A 585 -15.84 -33.64 -30.56
N THR A 586 -15.88 -34.93 -30.22
CA THR A 586 -16.38 -35.39 -28.91
C THR A 586 -15.25 -35.36 -27.89
N HIS A 587 -15.46 -34.64 -26.78
CA HIS A 587 -14.50 -34.59 -25.67
C HIS A 587 -15.13 -35.12 -24.37
N MET A 588 -14.54 -36.17 -23.80
CA MET A 588 -14.98 -36.85 -22.59
C MET A 588 -14.16 -36.41 -21.38
N LEU A 589 -14.54 -35.29 -20.76
CA LEU A 589 -13.86 -34.71 -19.60
C LEU A 589 -14.16 -35.45 -18.28
N ASN A 590 -15.02 -36.46 -18.31
CA ASN A 590 -15.31 -37.35 -17.18
C ASN A 590 -14.32 -38.51 -17.01
N PHE A 591 -13.22 -38.55 -17.77
CA PHE A 591 -12.16 -39.57 -17.64
C PHE A 591 -11.56 -39.65 -16.22
N THR A 592 -11.58 -38.53 -15.49
CA THR A 592 -11.09 -38.41 -14.11
C THR A 592 -11.72 -39.39 -13.13
N LYS A 593 -12.91 -39.94 -13.45
CA LYS A 593 -13.61 -40.94 -12.63
C LYS A 593 -12.79 -42.21 -12.42
N LYS A 594 -11.95 -42.57 -13.39
CA LYS A 594 -11.15 -43.80 -13.37
C LYS A 594 -9.87 -43.66 -12.54
N LEU A 595 -9.38 -42.44 -12.35
CA LEU A 595 -8.12 -42.13 -11.69
C LEU A 595 -8.31 -41.97 -10.18
N ARG A 596 -8.22 -43.08 -9.44
CA ARG A 596 -8.59 -43.15 -8.00
C ARG A 596 -7.61 -42.50 -7.02
N HIS A 597 -6.37 -42.23 -7.44
CA HIS A 597 -5.32 -41.64 -6.60
C HIS A 597 -4.89 -40.24 -7.07
N LEU A 598 -5.55 -39.70 -8.10
CA LEU A 598 -5.19 -38.41 -8.68
C LEU A 598 -5.48 -37.30 -7.67
N LYS A 599 -4.47 -36.51 -7.33
CA LYS A 599 -4.54 -35.38 -6.39
C LYS A 599 -4.51 -34.04 -7.11
N LYS A 600 -3.67 -33.91 -8.14
CA LYS A 600 -3.51 -32.68 -8.93
C LYS A 600 -3.72 -32.94 -10.41
N LEU A 601 -4.58 -32.15 -11.04
CA LEU A 601 -4.83 -32.17 -12.47
C LEU A 601 -4.61 -30.76 -13.04
N MET A 602 -3.79 -30.66 -14.08
CA MET A 602 -3.55 -29.43 -14.81
C MET A 602 -4.09 -29.59 -16.23
N MET A 603 -5.03 -28.71 -16.61
CA MET A 603 -5.65 -28.67 -17.93
C MET A 603 -5.66 -27.23 -18.43
N ASN A 604 -4.50 -26.57 -18.29
CA ASN A 604 -4.35 -25.15 -18.56
C ASN A 604 -4.15 -24.89 -20.05
N ASP A 605 -4.61 -23.74 -20.54
CA ASP A 605 -4.38 -23.26 -21.91
C ASP A 605 -4.78 -24.33 -22.96
N ASN A 606 -5.92 -25.01 -22.75
CA ASN A 606 -6.46 -26.05 -23.64
C ASN A 606 -7.59 -25.54 -24.54
N ASP A 607 -7.99 -24.26 -24.43
CA ASP A 607 -9.10 -23.67 -25.20
C ASP A 607 -10.41 -24.47 -25.14
N ILE A 608 -10.66 -25.17 -24.01
CA ILE A 608 -11.84 -26.03 -23.86
C ILE A 608 -13.11 -25.18 -23.90
N SER A 609 -13.89 -25.31 -24.97
CA SER A 609 -15.14 -24.57 -25.20
C SER A 609 -16.37 -25.48 -25.28
N THR A 610 -16.19 -26.78 -25.50
CA THR A 610 -17.26 -27.77 -25.59
C THR A 610 -16.86 -29.08 -24.88
N SER A 611 -17.86 -29.83 -24.39
CA SER A 611 -17.65 -31.16 -23.82
C SER A 611 -18.90 -32.03 -23.98
N ALA A 612 -18.73 -33.31 -24.33
CA ALA A 612 -19.85 -34.24 -24.42
C ALA A 612 -20.33 -34.68 -23.02
N SER A 613 -19.40 -34.77 -22.07
CA SER A 613 -19.69 -34.98 -20.65
C SER A 613 -20.16 -33.69 -19.99
N ARG A 614 -21.28 -33.75 -19.26
CA ARG A 614 -21.83 -32.58 -18.55
C ARG A 614 -21.19 -32.30 -17.19
N THR A 615 -20.44 -33.26 -16.65
CA THR A 615 -19.83 -33.19 -15.31
C THR A 615 -18.49 -33.92 -15.28
N MET A 616 -17.55 -33.42 -14.50
CA MET A 616 -16.32 -34.12 -14.10
C MET A 616 -16.53 -34.81 -12.75
N GLU A 617 -16.03 -36.03 -12.60
CA GLU A 617 -16.19 -36.84 -11.39
C GLU A 617 -14.82 -37.27 -10.84
N SER A 618 -14.59 -37.12 -9.53
CA SER A 618 -13.41 -37.66 -8.85
C SER A 618 -13.62 -37.73 -7.34
N GLU A 619 -13.15 -38.81 -6.73
CA GLU A 619 -13.17 -39.02 -5.27
C GLU A 619 -11.84 -38.67 -4.59
N SER A 620 -10.80 -38.34 -5.38
CA SER A 620 -9.44 -38.11 -4.89
C SER A 620 -8.89 -36.74 -5.24
N LEU A 621 -9.39 -36.07 -6.28
CA LEU A 621 -8.81 -34.83 -6.78
C LEU A 621 -8.92 -33.69 -5.76
N GLU A 622 -7.79 -33.08 -5.44
CA GLU A 622 -7.66 -32.00 -4.44
C GLU A 622 -7.41 -30.65 -5.12
N THR A 623 -6.65 -30.63 -6.22
CA THR A 623 -6.27 -29.42 -6.97
C THR A 623 -6.59 -29.58 -8.45
N LEU A 624 -7.32 -28.62 -9.02
CA LEU A 624 -7.61 -28.53 -10.44
C LEU A 624 -7.18 -27.16 -10.97
N GLU A 625 -6.21 -27.16 -11.87
CA GLU A 625 -5.87 -25.98 -12.66
C GLU A 625 -6.56 -26.08 -14.02
N PHE A 626 -7.45 -25.13 -14.31
CA PHE A 626 -8.29 -25.08 -15.51
C PHE A 626 -8.22 -23.69 -16.16
N ARG A 627 -7.08 -22.99 -16.02
CA ARG A 627 -6.92 -21.64 -16.55
C ARG A 627 -6.78 -21.62 -18.07
N GLY A 628 -7.12 -20.53 -18.75
CA GLY A 628 -6.91 -20.44 -20.21
C GLY A 628 -7.81 -21.37 -21.02
N ASN A 629 -9.05 -21.56 -20.58
CA ASN A 629 -10.09 -22.28 -21.32
C ASN A 629 -11.25 -21.33 -21.66
N HIS A 630 -12.34 -21.86 -22.20
CA HIS A 630 -13.52 -21.09 -22.61
C HIS A 630 -14.76 -21.46 -21.77
N LEU A 631 -14.65 -21.32 -20.45
CA LEU A 631 -15.81 -21.45 -19.56
C LEU A 631 -16.89 -20.40 -19.84
N ASP A 632 -16.56 -19.28 -20.48
CA ASP A 632 -17.55 -18.30 -20.97
C ASP A 632 -18.49 -18.88 -22.03
N VAL A 633 -18.02 -19.84 -22.84
CA VAL A 633 -18.83 -20.57 -23.82
C VAL A 633 -19.63 -21.68 -23.15
N LEU A 634 -19.01 -22.44 -22.24
CA LEU A 634 -19.69 -23.53 -21.49
C LEU A 634 -20.75 -23.00 -20.51
N TRP A 635 -20.54 -21.82 -19.94
CA TRP A 635 -21.46 -21.10 -19.06
C TRP A 635 -22.10 -19.90 -19.77
N ARG A 636 -22.41 -20.06 -21.06
CA ARG A 636 -23.17 -19.04 -21.79
C ARG A 636 -24.52 -18.82 -21.12
N ASP A 637 -24.93 -17.55 -21.03
CA ASP A 637 -26.22 -17.20 -20.43
C ASP A 637 -27.39 -17.93 -21.12
N GLY A 638 -28.27 -18.52 -20.31
CA GLY A 638 -29.36 -19.39 -20.76
C GLY A 638 -28.99 -20.88 -20.97
N ASP A 639 -27.70 -21.26 -20.91
CA ASP A 639 -27.27 -22.65 -20.98
C ASP A 639 -26.95 -23.23 -19.59
N ASN A 640 -27.85 -24.06 -19.09
CA ASN A 640 -27.72 -24.66 -17.77
C ASN A 640 -26.98 -26.02 -17.77
N ARG A 641 -26.53 -26.52 -18.94
CA ARG A 641 -26.02 -27.89 -19.08
C ARG A 641 -24.74 -28.16 -18.29
N TYR A 642 -23.88 -27.14 -18.11
CA TYR A 642 -22.56 -27.24 -17.50
C TYR A 642 -22.44 -26.47 -16.17
N LEU A 643 -23.55 -26.04 -15.55
CA LEU A 643 -23.48 -25.35 -14.26
C LEU A 643 -22.91 -26.25 -13.14
N ASP A 644 -23.25 -27.54 -13.19
CA ASP A 644 -22.76 -28.56 -12.24
C ASP A 644 -21.42 -29.21 -12.67
N PHE A 645 -20.67 -28.58 -13.60
CA PHE A 645 -19.52 -29.20 -14.26
C PHE A 645 -18.43 -29.69 -13.30
N PHE A 646 -18.17 -28.95 -12.21
CA PHE A 646 -17.15 -29.29 -11.21
C PHE A 646 -17.73 -29.92 -9.92
N LYS A 647 -19.06 -30.08 -9.82
CA LYS A 647 -19.77 -30.42 -8.58
C LYS A 647 -19.34 -31.76 -7.98
N ASN A 648 -19.09 -32.75 -8.84
CA ASN A 648 -18.79 -34.13 -8.44
C ASN A 648 -17.28 -34.36 -8.18
N LEU A 649 -16.49 -33.30 -8.05
CA LEU A 649 -15.09 -33.35 -7.58
C LEU A 649 -15.08 -33.22 -6.05
N LEU A 650 -15.45 -34.32 -5.37
CA LEU A 650 -15.89 -34.29 -3.97
C LEU A 650 -14.81 -33.81 -2.98
N LYS A 651 -13.53 -34.03 -3.27
CA LYS A 651 -12.39 -33.62 -2.43
C LYS A 651 -11.70 -32.34 -2.89
N LEU A 652 -12.22 -31.68 -3.92
CA LEU A 652 -11.54 -30.52 -4.50
C LEU A 652 -11.44 -29.38 -3.48
N GLY A 653 -10.21 -29.02 -3.16
CA GLY A 653 -9.86 -27.93 -2.26
C GLY A 653 -9.41 -26.69 -3.01
N GLU A 654 -8.80 -26.84 -4.17
CA GLU A 654 -8.24 -25.74 -4.97
C GLU A 654 -8.71 -25.82 -6.43
N LEU A 655 -9.27 -24.69 -6.91
CA LEU A 655 -9.74 -24.53 -8.28
C LEU A 655 -9.20 -23.22 -8.85
N ASP A 656 -8.41 -23.32 -9.92
CA ASP A 656 -7.99 -22.17 -10.72
C ASP A 656 -8.73 -22.14 -12.05
N ILE A 657 -9.66 -21.19 -12.18
CA ILE A 657 -10.41 -20.89 -13.42
C ILE A 657 -10.08 -19.48 -13.91
N SER A 658 -8.83 -19.04 -13.70
CA SER A 658 -8.32 -17.78 -14.24
C SER A 658 -8.23 -17.81 -15.77
N ARG A 659 -8.18 -16.63 -16.42
CA ARG A 659 -8.03 -16.51 -17.89
C ARG A 659 -9.06 -17.32 -18.69
N ASN A 660 -10.30 -17.43 -18.22
CA ASN A 660 -11.42 -18.12 -18.88
C ASN A 660 -12.40 -17.17 -19.59
N SER A 661 -12.01 -15.91 -19.77
CA SER A 661 -12.82 -14.87 -20.42
C SER A 661 -14.21 -14.66 -19.81
N LEU A 662 -14.36 -14.97 -18.52
CA LEU A 662 -15.63 -14.85 -17.79
C LEU A 662 -15.96 -13.37 -17.57
N ASN A 663 -16.71 -12.75 -18.48
CA ASN A 663 -17.18 -11.37 -18.34
C ASN A 663 -18.18 -11.20 -17.17
N SER A 664 -18.98 -12.23 -16.92
CA SER A 664 -19.96 -12.36 -15.81
C SER A 664 -20.12 -13.83 -15.43
N LEU A 665 -20.57 -14.11 -14.21
CA LEU A 665 -20.90 -15.46 -13.75
C LEU A 665 -22.42 -15.66 -13.77
N PRO A 666 -22.96 -16.66 -14.50
CA PRO A 666 -24.38 -16.98 -14.46
C PRO A 666 -24.89 -17.37 -13.06
N PRO A 667 -26.17 -17.13 -12.76
CA PRO A 667 -26.79 -17.64 -11.55
C PRO A 667 -26.75 -19.18 -11.54
N GLY A 668 -26.38 -19.77 -10.39
CA GLY A 668 -26.27 -21.23 -10.22
C GLY A 668 -24.85 -21.79 -10.33
N VAL A 669 -23.86 -21.05 -10.87
CA VAL A 669 -22.47 -21.56 -10.97
C VAL A 669 -21.91 -21.94 -9.59
N PHE A 670 -22.14 -21.12 -8.56
CA PHE A 670 -21.67 -21.43 -7.20
C PHE A 670 -22.48 -22.54 -6.50
N GLU A 671 -23.71 -22.84 -6.94
CA GLU A 671 -24.45 -24.01 -6.46
C GLU A 671 -23.88 -25.31 -7.06
N GLY A 672 -23.32 -25.22 -8.26
CA GLY A 672 -22.62 -26.30 -8.96
C GLY A 672 -21.13 -26.44 -8.61
N MET A 673 -20.62 -25.67 -7.64
CA MET A 673 -19.24 -25.80 -7.16
C MET A 673 -19.08 -26.95 -6.16
N PRO A 674 -17.87 -27.54 -6.05
CA PRO A 674 -17.60 -28.62 -5.12
C PRO A 674 -17.70 -28.15 -3.65
N PRO A 675 -18.22 -28.99 -2.74
CA PRO A 675 -18.59 -28.56 -1.38
C PRO A 675 -17.37 -28.24 -0.50
N ASN A 676 -16.21 -28.84 -0.77
CA ASN A 676 -15.00 -28.70 0.05
C ASN A 676 -14.03 -27.61 -0.43
N LEU A 677 -14.45 -26.79 -1.39
CA LEU A 677 -13.60 -25.78 -2.02
C LEU A 677 -13.07 -24.76 -1.00
N ARG A 678 -11.73 -24.59 -0.97
CA ARG A 678 -11.01 -23.68 -0.07
C ARG A 678 -10.33 -22.54 -0.81
N THR A 679 -9.82 -22.79 -2.01
CA THR A 679 -9.14 -21.80 -2.84
C THR A 679 -9.83 -21.71 -4.18
N LEU A 680 -10.27 -20.50 -4.55
CA LEU A 680 -10.85 -20.21 -5.85
C LEU A 680 -10.11 -19.04 -6.49
N SER A 681 -9.55 -19.28 -7.68
CA SER A 681 -8.96 -18.24 -8.52
C SER A 681 -9.85 -17.95 -9.73
N LEU A 682 -10.24 -16.68 -9.84
CA LEU A 682 -10.98 -16.08 -10.95
C LEU A 682 -10.17 -14.92 -11.57
N ALA A 683 -8.85 -14.95 -11.41
CA ALA A 683 -7.96 -13.90 -11.89
C ALA A 683 -8.02 -13.74 -13.42
N LYS A 684 -7.77 -12.52 -13.93
CA LYS A 684 -7.64 -12.25 -15.38
C LYS A 684 -8.82 -12.74 -16.24
N ASN A 685 -10.05 -12.70 -15.72
CA ASN A 685 -11.26 -13.11 -16.44
C ASN A 685 -11.98 -11.97 -17.15
N GLY A 686 -11.65 -10.71 -16.82
CA GLY A 686 -12.36 -9.56 -17.35
C GLY A 686 -13.72 -9.32 -16.67
N LEU A 687 -13.94 -9.89 -15.48
CA LEU A 687 -15.18 -9.74 -14.72
C LEU A 687 -15.50 -8.26 -14.49
N ARG A 688 -16.67 -7.80 -14.95
CA ARG A 688 -17.14 -6.42 -14.73
C ARG A 688 -17.99 -6.28 -13.47
N SER A 689 -18.68 -7.36 -13.10
CA SER A 689 -19.54 -7.47 -11.92
C SER A 689 -19.35 -8.82 -11.25
N PHE A 690 -19.53 -8.87 -9.93
CA PHE A 690 -19.45 -10.10 -9.15
C PHE A 690 -20.58 -10.12 -8.12
N SER A 691 -21.36 -11.19 -8.11
CA SER A 691 -22.46 -11.38 -7.17
C SER A 691 -21.91 -11.89 -5.83
N TRP A 692 -21.67 -10.99 -4.89
CA TRP A 692 -21.00 -11.35 -3.64
C TRP A 692 -21.86 -12.21 -2.70
N ASP A 693 -23.18 -12.04 -2.69
CA ASP A 693 -24.08 -12.74 -1.77
C ASP A 693 -24.11 -14.26 -2.00
N THR A 694 -23.82 -14.70 -3.22
CA THR A 694 -23.78 -16.13 -3.58
C THR A 694 -22.53 -16.84 -3.03
N LEU A 695 -21.54 -16.11 -2.50
CA LEU A 695 -20.40 -16.72 -1.79
C LEU A 695 -20.83 -17.49 -0.52
N GLN A 696 -22.02 -17.23 0.02
CA GLN A 696 -22.56 -17.97 1.17
C GLN A 696 -22.69 -19.48 0.90
N LEU A 697 -22.80 -19.86 -0.38
CA LEU A 697 -22.86 -21.24 -0.83
C LEU A 697 -21.51 -21.96 -0.64
N LEU A 698 -20.39 -21.24 -0.74
CA LEU A 698 -19.03 -21.76 -0.60
C LEU A 698 -18.55 -21.74 0.85
N LYS A 699 -19.15 -22.60 1.67
CA LYS A 699 -18.98 -22.60 3.14
C LYS A 699 -17.53 -22.73 3.63
N HIS A 700 -16.65 -23.38 2.86
CA HIS A 700 -15.26 -23.66 3.25
C HIS A 700 -14.22 -22.77 2.56
N LEU A 701 -14.65 -21.76 1.78
CA LEU A 701 -13.76 -20.89 1.01
C LEU A 701 -12.87 -20.04 1.93
N LYS A 702 -11.56 -20.22 1.82
CA LYS A 702 -10.53 -19.49 2.58
C LYS A 702 -9.82 -18.45 1.74
N THR A 703 -9.59 -18.73 0.46
CA THR A 703 -8.84 -17.86 -0.46
C THR A 703 -9.67 -17.59 -1.69
N LEU A 704 -9.89 -16.31 -1.99
CA LEU A 704 -10.54 -15.85 -3.21
C LEU A 704 -9.62 -14.87 -3.94
N ASP A 705 -9.23 -15.26 -5.16
CA ASP A 705 -8.44 -14.41 -6.05
C ASP A 705 -9.31 -13.87 -7.18
N LEU A 706 -9.50 -12.54 -7.18
CA LEU A 706 -10.21 -11.77 -8.19
C LEU A 706 -9.28 -10.74 -8.86
N SER A 707 -7.97 -10.97 -8.81
CA SER A 707 -6.96 -10.06 -9.36
C SER A 707 -7.10 -9.86 -10.88
N HIS A 708 -6.66 -8.69 -11.36
CA HIS A 708 -6.65 -8.36 -12.79
C HIS A 708 -8.03 -8.52 -13.48
N ASN A 709 -9.11 -8.11 -12.81
CA ASN A 709 -10.45 -8.04 -13.38
C ASN A 709 -10.87 -6.58 -13.63
N GLN A 710 -12.14 -6.35 -13.96
CA GLN A 710 -12.70 -5.03 -14.24
C GLN A 710 -13.75 -4.64 -13.19
N LEU A 711 -13.64 -5.19 -11.97
CA LEU A 711 -14.61 -4.94 -10.90
C LEU A 711 -14.56 -3.48 -10.46
N THR A 712 -15.73 -2.89 -10.26
CA THR A 712 -15.88 -1.48 -9.87
C THR A 712 -16.31 -1.30 -8.41
N THR A 713 -16.85 -2.35 -7.79
CA THR A 713 -17.43 -2.34 -6.44
C THR A 713 -16.98 -3.54 -5.60
N VAL A 714 -17.13 -3.41 -4.28
CA VAL A 714 -16.91 -4.43 -3.25
C VAL A 714 -18.25 -4.74 -2.55
N PRO A 715 -18.41 -5.85 -1.79
CA PRO A 715 -19.69 -6.17 -1.15
C PRO A 715 -20.05 -5.12 -0.09
N GLU A 716 -21.34 -4.97 0.21
CA GLU A 716 -21.79 -4.07 1.28
C GLU A 716 -21.24 -4.49 2.65
N ARG A 717 -21.29 -5.80 2.95
CA ARG A 717 -20.72 -6.43 4.16
C ARG A 717 -20.12 -7.79 3.81
N LEU A 718 -18.79 -7.90 3.89
CA LEU A 718 -18.09 -9.15 3.56
C LEU A 718 -18.49 -10.32 4.47
N ALA A 719 -18.74 -10.06 5.76
CA ALA A 719 -19.15 -11.08 6.73
C ALA A 719 -20.51 -11.72 6.43
N ASN A 720 -21.40 -10.98 5.74
CA ASN A 720 -22.67 -11.53 5.25
C ASN A 720 -22.44 -12.45 4.06
N CYS A 721 -21.46 -12.14 3.21
CA CYS A 721 -21.15 -12.93 2.01
C CYS A 721 -20.37 -14.21 2.35
N SER A 722 -19.35 -14.13 3.22
CA SER A 722 -18.57 -15.29 3.65
C SER A 722 -18.05 -15.16 5.07
N LYS A 723 -18.21 -16.23 5.85
CA LYS A 723 -17.71 -16.33 7.23
C LYS A 723 -16.38 -17.07 7.34
N SER A 724 -15.91 -17.70 6.26
CA SER A 724 -14.70 -18.54 6.24
C SER A 724 -13.51 -17.90 5.52
N LEU A 725 -13.74 -16.80 4.80
CA LEU A 725 -12.71 -16.17 3.98
C LEU A 725 -11.58 -15.56 4.83
N THR A 726 -10.35 -15.96 4.51
CA THR A 726 -9.12 -15.53 5.19
C THR A 726 -8.24 -14.65 4.31
N LYS A 727 -8.25 -14.89 2.99
CA LYS A 727 -7.43 -14.19 2.00
C LYS A 727 -8.31 -13.72 0.85
N LEU A 728 -8.36 -12.40 0.66
CA LEU A 728 -9.06 -11.76 -0.45
C LEU A 728 -8.08 -10.94 -1.30
N ILE A 729 -8.00 -11.27 -2.59
CA ILE A 729 -7.11 -10.60 -3.55
C ILE A 729 -7.96 -9.88 -4.59
N LEU A 730 -7.85 -8.56 -4.64
CA LEU A 730 -8.61 -7.66 -5.53
C LEU A 730 -7.70 -6.68 -6.28
N ASN A 731 -6.39 -6.94 -6.33
CA ASN A 731 -5.46 -6.04 -7.00
C ASN A 731 -5.72 -5.95 -8.51
N HIS A 732 -5.33 -4.82 -9.11
CA HIS A 732 -5.52 -4.56 -10.55
C HIS A 732 -6.99 -4.65 -10.98
N ASN A 733 -7.91 -4.08 -10.20
CA ASN A 733 -9.31 -3.86 -10.56
C ASN A 733 -9.58 -2.35 -10.78
N GLN A 734 -10.86 -1.98 -10.95
CA GLN A 734 -11.30 -0.60 -11.15
C GLN A 734 -12.11 -0.06 -9.97
N ILE A 735 -11.85 -0.56 -8.75
CA ILE A 735 -12.60 -0.19 -7.55
C ILE A 735 -12.30 1.27 -7.21
N ARG A 736 -13.35 2.11 -7.16
CA ARG A 736 -13.22 3.55 -6.88
C ARG A 736 -13.45 3.92 -5.42
N GLN A 737 -14.35 3.21 -4.76
CA GLN A 737 -14.76 3.45 -3.37
C GLN A 737 -15.09 2.12 -2.71
N LEU A 738 -14.82 2.03 -1.42
CA LEU A 738 -15.25 0.91 -0.58
C LEU A 738 -16.65 1.21 -0.04
N THR A 739 -17.44 0.17 0.22
CA THR A 739 -18.76 0.31 0.85
C THR A 739 -18.62 0.69 2.32
N LYS A 740 -19.66 1.34 2.89
CA LYS A 740 -19.61 1.92 4.23
C LYS A 740 -19.29 0.90 5.33
N TYR A 741 -19.70 -0.36 5.17
CA TYR A 741 -19.54 -1.43 6.18
C TYR A 741 -18.75 -2.64 5.65
N PHE A 742 -17.89 -2.42 4.67
CA PHE A 742 -17.21 -3.49 3.91
C PHE A 742 -16.64 -4.63 4.77
N LEU A 743 -15.79 -4.30 5.75
CA LEU A 743 -15.13 -5.29 6.63
C LEU A 743 -15.82 -5.45 7.99
N GLU A 744 -17.03 -4.91 8.19
CA GLU A 744 -17.76 -5.08 9.44
C GLU A 744 -17.95 -6.58 9.75
N ASP A 745 -17.56 -6.99 10.96
CA ASP A 745 -17.60 -8.36 11.48
C ASP A 745 -16.81 -9.44 10.69
N ALA A 746 -15.92 -9.06 9.77
CA ALA A 746 -15.10 -9.98 8.97
C ALA A 746 -13.89 -10.56 9.75
N LEU A 747 -14.13 -11.13 10.93
CA LEU A 747 -13.10 -11.51 11.93
C LEU A 747 -12.09 -12.59 11.47
N GLN A 748 -12.42 -13.37 10.43
CA GLN A 748 -11.54 -14.42 9.90
C GLN A 748 -10.53 -13.91 8.87
N LEU A 749 -10.72 -12.69 8.35
CA LEU A 749 -9.82 -12.13 7.35
C LEU A 749 -8.43 -11.92 7.95
N ARG A 750 -7.39 -12.31 7.19
CA ARG A 750 -5.96 -12.21 7.55
C ARG A 750 -5.14 -11.51 6.49
N TYR A 751 -5.56 -11.58 5.23
CA TYR A 751 -4.87 -10.97 4.10
C TYR A 751 -5.87 -10.27 3.19
N LEU A 752 -5.62 -9.00 2.90
CA LEU A 752 -6.41 -8.21 1.96
C LEU A 752 -5.48 -7.46 1.00
N ASP A 753 -5.68 -7.68 -0.29
CA ASP A 753 -4.99 -6.94 -1.32
C ASP A 753 -5.97 -6.13 -2.17
N ILE A 754 -5.90 -4.80 -2.03
CA ILE A 754 -6.67 -3.84 -2.83
C ILE A 754 -5.73 -2.88 -3.57
N SER A 755 -4.48 -3.29 -3.81
CA SER A 755 -3.48 -2.51 -4.55
C SER A 755 -3.86 -2.32 -6.02
N SER A 756 -3.25 -1.35 -6.69
CA SER A 756 -3.48 -1.07 -8.13
C SER A 756 -4.97 -0.88 -8.50
N ASN A 757 -5.75 -0.25 -7.63
CA ASN A 757 -7.15 0.11 -7.87
C ASN A 757 -7.28 1.63 -8.11
N LYS A 758 -8.50 2.17 -7.98
CA LYS A 758 -8.80 3.61 -8.13
C LYS A 758 -9.40 4.19 -6.85
N ILE A 759 -9.08 3.60 -5.69
CA ILE A 759 -9.65 3.99 -4.40
C ILE A 759 -9.18 5.39 -4.03
N GLN A 760 -10.13 6.24 -3.63
CA GLN A 760 -9.87 7.64 -3.28
C GLN A 760 -9.85 7.88 -1.76
N VAL A 761 -10.82 7.34 -1.03
CA VAL A 761 -10.95 7.55 0.42
C VAL A 761 -11.30 6.21 1.08
N ILE A 762 -10.70 5.95 2.24
CA ILE A 762 -11.06 4.81 3.11
C ILE A 762 -11.58 5.40 4.42
N GLN A 763 -12.82 5.06 4.78
CA GLN A 763 -13.46 5.55 6.00
C GLN A 763 -13.35 4.53 7.15
N LYS A 764 -13.42 5.02 8.39
CA LYS A 764 -13.38 4.18 9.61
C LYS A 764 -14.44 3.08 9.61
N THR A 765 -15.62 3.38 9.09
CA THR A 765 -16.73 2.42 9.09
C THR A 765 -16.46 1.24 8.15
N SER A 766 -15.76 1.47 7.04
CA SER A 766 -15.42 0.41 6.09
C SER A 766 -14.35 -0.53 6.66
N PHE A 767 -13.40 0.03 7.42
CA PHE A 767 -12.22 -0.62 7.98
C PHE A 767 -12.24 -0.49 9.52
N PRO A 768 -13.00 -1.33 10.23
CA PRO A 768 -13.05 -1.28 11.69
C PRO A 768 -11.80 -1.91 12.32
N GLU A 769 -11.31 -1.30 13.39
CA GLU A 769 -10.01 -1.66 14.02
C GLU A 769 -9.97 -3.10 14.55
N ASN A 770 -11.10 -3.64 15.03
CA ASN A 770 -11.22 -5.01 15.52
C ASN A 770 -10.90 -6.08 14.44
N VAL A 771 -11.12 -5.76 13.17
CA VAL A 771 -10.78 -6.63 12.03
C VAL A 771 -9.38 -6.34 11.54
N LEU A 772 -9.02 -5.06 11.40
CA LEU A 772 -7.70 -4.65 10.91
C LEU A 772 -6.56 -5.18 11.78
N ASN A 773 -6.71 -5.17 13.11
CA ASN A 773 -5.68 -5.68 14.03
C ASN A 773 -5.42 -7.19 13.88
N ASN A 774 -6.32 -7.93 13.24
CA ASN A 774 -6.13 -9.34 12.93
C ASN A 774 -5.52 -9.58 11.54
N LEU A 775 -5.35 -8.54 10.71
CA LEU A 775 -4.70 -8.67 9.40
C LEU A 775 -3.19 -8.82 9.56
N ASN A 776 -2.65 -9.86 8.95
CA ASN A 776 -1.21 -10.05 8.84
C ASN A 776 -0.62 -9.06 7.82
N MET A 777 -1.34 -8.83 6.72
CA MET A 777 -0.88 -8.00 5.61
C MET A 777 -2.04 -7.31 4.89
N LEU A 778 -1.83 -6.03 4.57
CA LEU A 778 -2.77 -5.20 3.82
C LEU A 778 -2.03 -4.44 2.71
N LEU A 779 -2.41 -4.65 1.45
CA LEU A 779 -1.76 -4.01 0.30
C LEU A 779 -2.65 -2.89 -0.23
N LEU A 780 -2.12 -1.66 -0.19
CA LEU A 780 -2.85 -0.42 -0.57
C LEU A 780 -2.19 0.38 -1.70
N HIS A 781 -0.97 0.00 -2.09
CA HIS A 781 -0.14 0.75 -3.03
C HIS A 781 -0.78 0.89 -4.43
N HIS A 782 -0.36 1.89 -5.20
CA HIS A 782 -0.89 2.20 -6.55
C HIS A 782 -2.41 2.48 -6.60
N ASN A 783 -2.97 3.06 -5.53
CA ASN A 783 -4.32 3.65 -5.53
C ASN A 783 -4.28 5.15 -5.82
N ARG A 784 -5.45 5.81 -5.84
CA ARG A 784 -5.59 7.25 -6.13
C ARG A 784 -6.12 8.01 -4.93
N PHE A 785 -5.44 7.89 -3.79
CA PHE A 785 -5.91 8.47 -2.54
C PHE A 785 -6.03 10.00 -2.63
N LEU A 786 -7.20 10.53 -2.26
CA LEU A 786 -7.43 11.96 -2.11
C LEU A 786 -7.14 12.33 -0.66
N CYS A 787 -6.11 13.14 -0.46
CA CYS A 787 -5.62 13.53 0.86
C CYS A 787 -6.19 14.90 1.25
N ASN A 788 -7.51 14.94 1.39
CA ASN A 788 -8.28 16.08 1.92
C ASN A 788 -8.72 15.79 3.37
N CYS A 789 -9.57 16.65 3.94
CA CYS A 789 -10.06 16.45 5.31
C CYS A 789 -10.94 15.20 5.51
N ASP A 790 -11.44 14.57 4.44
CA ASP A 790 -12.18 13.30 4.55
C ASP A 790 -11.24 12.12 4.88
N ALA A 791 -9.95 12.25 4.57
CA ALA A 791 -8.93 11.23 4.79
C ALA A 791 -8.25 11.31 6.17
N VAL A 792 -8.65 12.24 7.05
CA VAL A 792 -8.01 12.47 8.36
C VAL A 792 -7.88 11.18 9.17
N TRP A 793 -8.97 10.41 9.29
CA TRP A 793 -8.93 9.14 10.01
C TRP A 793 -7.96 8.13 9.36
N PHE A 794 -7.94 8.03 8.02
CA PHE A 794 -7.11 7.07 7.32
C PHE A 794 -5.62 7.40 7.47
N VAL A 795 -5.25 8.68 7.32
CA VAL A 795 -3.88 9.17 7.55
C VAL A 795 -3.46 8.90 9.00
N TRP A 796 -4.32 9.24 9.96
CA TRP A 796 -4.06 8.97 11.38
C TRP A 796 -3.89 7.47 11.66
N TRP A 797 -4.78 6.63 11.12
CA TRP A 797 -4.75 5.18 11.32
C TRP A 797 -3.49 4.54 10.74
N VAL A 798 -3.10 4.89 9.51
CA VAL A 798 -1.87 4.41 8.86
C VAL A 798 -0.64 4.71 9.72
N ASN A 799 -0.59 5.89 10.34
CA ASN A 799 0.52 6.28 11.20
C ASN A 799 0.58 5.47 12.51
N HIS A 800 -0.56 5.02 13.04
CA HIS A 800 -0.64 4.32 14.33
C HIS A 800 -0.79 2.80 14.26
N THR A 801 -1.17 2.22 13.11
CA THR A 801 -1.46 0.78 12.97
C THR A 801 -0.23 -0.13 12.96
N ASP A 802 -0.28 -1.31 13.58
CA ASP A 802 0.81 -2.30 13.52
C ASP A 802 0.72 -3.26 12.33
N VAL A 803 -0.36 -3.16 11.53
CA VAL A 803 -0.58 -3.97 10.34
C VAL A 803 0.55 -3.77 9.33
N THR A 804 1.04 -4.87 8.74
CA THR A 804 2.08 -4.81 7.70
C THR A 804 1.49 -4.26 6.41
N ILE A 805 1.89 -3.04 6.05
CA ILE A 805 1.54 -2.38 4.78
C ILE A 805 2.82 -2.20 3.96
N PRO A 806 3.09 -3.07 2.97
CA PRO A 806 4.24 -2.94 2.08
C PRO A 806 4.18 -1.64 1.26
N TYR A 807 5.34 -1.08 0.93
CA TYR A 807 5.49 0.13 0.09
C TYR A 807 4.80 1.39 0.66
N LEU A 808 4.58 1.44 1.98
CA LEU A 808 3.81 2.51 2.60
C LEU A 808 4.40 3.91 2.35
N ALA A 809 5.71 4.04 2.50
CA ALA A 809 6.41 5.32 2.29
C ALA A 809 6.71 5.63 0.81
N THR A 810 6.58 4.65 -0.10
CA THR A 810 6.93 4.81 -1.52
C THR A 810 5.71 4.91 -2.45
N ASP A 811 4.84 3.89 -2.46
CA ASP A 811 3.79 3.74 -3.48
C ASP A 811 2.35 3.91 -2.92
N VAL A 812 2.22 4.24 -1.64
CA VAL A 812 0.97 4.70 -1.04
C VAL A 812 0.99 6.24 -1.02
N THR A 813 0.69 6.83 -2.18
CA THR A 813 0.78 8.28 -2.40
C THR A 813 -0.56 8.94 -2.66
N CYS A 814 -0.61 10.23 -2.41
CA CYS A 814 -1.77 11.08 -2.66
C CYS A 814 -1.86 11.49 -4.13
N ALA A 815 -3.03 11.34 -4.74
CA ALA A 815 -3.32 11.85 -6.07
C ALA A 815 -3.60 13.37 -6.09
N GLY A 816 -3.91 13.96 -4.93
CA GLY A 816 -4.22 15.38 -4.74
C GLY A 816 -4.89 15.64 -3.39
N PRO A 817 -5.38 16.87 -3.12
CA PRO A 817 -5.36 18.04 -4.00
C PRO A 817 -4.05 18.85 -3.94
N GLY A 818 -3.72 19.53 -5.04
CA GLY A 818 -2.67 20.56 -5.09
C GLY A 818 -1.29 20.09 -4.62
N ALA A 819 -0.80 20.70 -3.54
CA ALA A 819 0.54 20.46 -2.96
C ALA A 819 0.73 19.04 -2.40
N HIS A 820 -0.35 18.33 -2.06
CA HIS A 820 -0.26 16.96 -1.56
C HIS A 820 -0.05 15.93 -2.67
N LYS A 821 -0.19 16.30 -3.95
CA LYS A 821 -0.04 15.35 -5.06
C LYS A 821 1.38 14.77 -5.09
N GLY A 822 1.47 13.44 -5.07
CA GLY A 822 2.74 12.68 -5.05
C GLY A 822 3.35 12.49 -3.66
N GLN A 823 2.83 13.13 -2.61
CA GLN A 823 3.30 12.91 -1.24
C GLN A 823 2.82 11.55 -0.71
N SER A 824 3.65 10.87 0.09
CA SER A 824 3.27 9.61 0.74
C SER A 824 2.32 9.87 1.89
N VAL A 825 1.26 9.07 1.99
CA VAL A 825 0.20 9.19 3.01
C VAL A 825 0.75 9.21 4.44
N VAL A 826 1.80 8.44 4.73
CA VAL A 826 2.40 8.37 6.08
C VAL A 826 3.14 9.66 6.48
N SER A 827 3.51 10.49 5.51
CA SER A 827 4.20 11.77 5.75
C SER A 827 3.26 12.96 5.90
N LEU A 828 1.95 12.79 5.69
CA LEU A 828 0.99 13.87 5.83
C LEU A 828 0.64 14.15 7.28
N ASP A 829 0.57 15.44 7.59
CA ASP A 829 -0.04 15.98 8.80
C ASP A 829 -1.25 16.84 8.39
N LEU A 830 -2.45 16.45 8.82
CA LEU A 830 -3.73 17.09 8.49
C LEU A 830 -4.31 17.88 9.68
N TYR A 831 -3.45 18.50 10.51
CA TYR A 831 -3.86 19.32 11.65
C TYR A 831 -4.87 20.44 11.32
N THR A 832 -4.87 20.94 10.08
CA THR A 832 -5.81 21.98 9.62
C THR A 832 -7.28 21.55 9.70
N CYS A 833 -7.56 20.25 9.68
CA CYS A 833 -8.90 19.70 9.69
C CYS A 833 -9.45 19.47 11.12
N GLU A 834 -8.63 19.55 12.17
CA GLU A 834 -9.06 19.32 13.56
C GLU A 834 -9.68 20.57 14.23
N LEU A 835 -9.79 21.69 13.51
CA LEU A 835 -10.10 23.01 14.04
C LEU A 835 -11.60 23.38 14.12
N ASP A 836 -12.54 22.48 13.84
CA ASP A 836 -13.94 22.89 13.59
C ASP A 836 -14.79 23.19 14.83
N LEU A 837 -14.76 22.36 15.88
CA LEU A 837 -15.73 22.52 16.97
C LEU A 837 -15.36 23.64 17.95
N THR A 838 -14.07 23.77 18.27
CA THR A 838 -13.58 24.78 19.22
C THR A 838 -13.65 26.19 18.63
N ASN A 839 -13.32 26.36 17.34
CA ASN A 839 -13.48 27.64 16.65
C ASN A 839 -14.94 28.02 16.46
N LEU A 840 -15.83 27.05 16.15
CA LEU A 840 -17.26 27.35 16.05
C LEU A 840 -17.84 27.83 17.38
N ILE A 841 -17.44 27.20 18.50
CA ILE A 841 -17.83 27.65 19.84
C ILE A 841 -17.26 29.06 20.12
N LEU A 842 -15.98 29.29 19.82
CA LEU A 842 -15.34 30.60 20.02
C LEU A 842 -16.01 31.70 19.19
N PHE A 843 -16.34 31.40 17.93
CA PHE A 843 -17.07 32.28 17.03
C PHE A 843 -18.49 32.55 17.54
N SER A 844 -19.19 31.52 18.01
CA SER A 844 -20.55 31.63 18.57
C SER A 844 -20.57 32.48 19.85
N VAL A 845 -19.56 32.35 20.71
CA VAL A 845 -19.41 33.19 21.91
C VAL A 845 -19.08 34.64 21.53
N SER A 846 -18.21 34.83 20.54
CA SER A 846 -17.84 36.17 20.02
C SER A 846 -19.04 36.90 19.43
N ILE A 847 -19.79 36.27 18.51
CA ILE A 847 -20.97 36.88 17.89
C ILE A 847 -22.08 37.15 18.92
N SER A 848 -22.29 36.25 19.88
CA SER A 848 -23.26 36.45 20.97
C SER A 848 -22.88 37.65 21.84
N SER A 849 -21.59 37.82 22.13
CA SER A 849 -21.08 38.95 22.91
C SER A 849 -21.27 40.28 22.15
N VAL A 850 -21.00 40.29 20.84
CA VAL A 850 -21.20 41.48 19.99
C VAL A 850 -22.68 41.84 19.88
N LEU A 851 -23.56 40.86 19.64
CA LEU A 851 -25.01 41.08 19.57
C LEU A 851 -25.59 41.55 20.90
N PHE A 852 -25.13 40.97 22.02
CA PHE A 852 -25.54 41.41 23.35
C PHE A 852 -25.16 42.87 23.60
N LEU A 853 -23.91 43.25 23.30
CA LEU A 853 -23.47 44.65 23.41
C LEU A 853 -24.28 45.58 22.51
N MET A 854 -24.58 45.18 21.27
CA MET A 854 -25.41 45.96 20.36
C MET A 854 -26.84 46.14 20.91
N ILE A 855 -27.47 45.09 21.43
CA ILE A 855 -28.81 45.15 22.04
C ILE A 855 -28.81 46.04 23.28
N VAL A 856 -27.82 45.93 24.15
CA VAL A 856 -27.72 46.76 25.35
C VAL A 856 -27.55 48.24 24.99
N MET A 857 -26.70 48.57 24.01
CA MET A 857 -26.52 49.96 23.56
C MET A 857 -27.78 50.51 22.88
N THR A 858 -28.44 49.72 22.03
CA THR A 858 -29.66 50.15 21.33
C THR A 858 -30.86 50.29 22.28
N THR A 859 -31.06 49.36 23.21
CA THR A 859 -32.12 49.46 24.23
C THR A 859 -31.90 50.64 25.18
N SER A 860 -30.65 50.91 25.56
CA SER A 860 -30.30 52.10 26.34
C SER A 860 -30.61 53.40 25.60
N HIS A 861 -30.43 53.44 24.28
CA HIS A 861 -30.74 54.62 23.47
C HIS A 861 -32.25 54.80 23.23
N LEU A 862 -32.98 53.70 22.98
CA LEU A 862 -34.41 53.76 22.63
C LEU A 862 -35.33 53.99 23.86
N PHE A 863 -35.03 53.36 25.00
CA PHE A 863 -35.94 53.30 26.17
C PHE A 863 -35.50 54.17 27.37
N PHE A 864 -34.56 55.10 27.17
CA PHE A 864 -34.05 55.97 28.24
C PHE A 864 -35.16 56.72 28.98
N TRP A 865 -36.15 57.24 28.24
CA TRP A 865 -37.27 58.00 28.79
C TRP A 865 -38.31 57.12 29.50
N ASP A 866 -38.51 55.88 29.04
CA ASP A 866 -39.48 54.95 29.62
C ASP A 866 -38.99 54.36 30.95
N MET A 867 -37.70 54.04 31.05
CA MET A 867 -37.09 53.61 32.31
C MET A 867 -37.06 54.74 33.34
N TRP A 868 -36.86 55.98 32.89
CA TRP A 868 -36.98 57.18 33.73
C TRP A 868 -38.43 57.38 34.19
N TYR A 869 -39.42 57.23 33.31
CA TYR A 869 -40.85 57.32 33.64
C TYR A 869 -41.28 56.26 34.67
N ILE A 870 -40.86 54.99 34.50
CA ILE A 870 -41.14 53.91 35.46
C ILE A 870 -40.49 54.22 36.82
N TYR A 871 -39.23 54.69 36.85
CA TYR A 871 -38.57 55.11 38.09
C TYR A 871 -39.36 56.20 38.83
N TYR A 872 -39.84 57.23 38.13
CA TYR A 872 -40.66 58.29 38.75
C TYR A 872 -42.09 57.82 39.10
N PHE A 873 -42.70 56.93 38.32
CA PHE A 873 -44.00 56.34 38.61
C PHE A 873 -43.98 55.49 39.88
N TRP A 874 -42.96 54.64 40.06
CA TRP A 874 -42.75 53.89 41.30
C TRP A 874 -42.43 54.81 42.48
N LYS A 875 -41.63 55.87 42.27
CA LYS A 875 -41.37 56.90 43.27
C LYS A 875 -42.63 57.67 43.69
N ALA A 876 -43.58 57.90 42.77
CA ALA A 876 -44.86 58.53 43.04
C ALA A 876 -45.84 57.59 43.78
N LYS A 877 -45.83 56.28 43.46
CA LYS A 877 -46.70 55.28 44.09
C LYS A 877 -46.27 54.90 45.52
N ILE A 878 -44.98 55.05 45.84
CA ILE A 878 -44.41 54.76 47.19
C ILE A 878 -44.65 55.91 48.19
N LYS A 879 -44.95 57.13 47.74
CA LYS A 879 -45.16 58.33 48.58
C LYS A 879 -46.62 58.52 49.06
N GLY A 880 -47.29 57.43 49.48
CA GLY A 880 -48.74 57.36 49.79
C GLY A 880 -49.41 58.58 50.46
N TYR A 881 -50.69 58.78 50.12
CA TYR A 881 -51.55 59.89 50.54
C TYR A 881 -51.90 59.84 52.03
N GLN A 882 -51.78 60.97 52.74
CA GLN A 882 -52.32 61.16 54.09
C GLN A 882 -53.64 61.94 54.04
N HIS A 883 -54.64 61.42 54.73
CA HIS A 883 -55.94 62.06 54.96
C HIS A 883 -55.82 63.05 56.12
N LEU A 884 -56.21 64.32 55.94
CA LEU A 884 -56.45 65.24 57.05
C LEU A 884 -57.89 65.74 57.00
N GLN A 885 -58.58 65.56 58.12
CA GLN A 885 -59.95 65.96 58.39
C GLN A 885 -59.88 67.26 59.21
N SER A 886 -60.41 68.37 58.72
CA SER A 886 -60.69 69.56 59.54
C SER A 886 -61.98 70.23 59.06
N MET A 887 -62.87 70.46 60.03
CA MET A 887 -64.22 71.01 59.91
C MET A 887 -64.21 72.52 59.63
N GLU A 888 -65.37 73.03 59.18
CA GLU A 888 -65.75 74.44 58.93
C GLU A 888 -65.75 74.93 57.47
N SER A 889 -66.22 74.12 56.52
CA SER A 889 -66.61 74.62 55.18
C SER A 889 -67.81 73.84 54.65
N CYS A 890 -68.86 74.54 54.18
CA CYS A 890 -70.06 73.92 53.61
C CYS A 890 -69.83 73.36 52.21
N TYR A 891 -68.89 73.94 51.46
CA TYR A 891 -68.55 73.54 50.10
C TYR A 891 -67.06 73.21 49.98
N ASP A 892 -66.73 72.22 49.16
CA ASP A 892 -65.34 71.85 48.84
C ASP A 892 -64.71 72.85 47.87
N ALA A 893 -65.49 73.41 46.95
CA ALA A 893 -65.04 74.47 46.06
C ALA A 893 -66.17 75.40 45.60
N PHE A 894 -65.85 76.70 45.54
CA PHE A 894 -66.64 77.70 44.83
C PHE A 894 -66.08 77.86 43.41
N ILE A 895 -66.93 77.71 42.39
CA ILE A 895 -66.53 77.79 40.99
C ILE A 895 -66.89 79.17 40.43
N VAL A 896 -65.88 79.92 40.02
CA VAL A 896 -65.99 81.25 39.43
C VAL A 896 -65.76 81.17 37.93
N TYR A 897 -66.79 81.48 37.13
CA TYR A 897 -66.76 81.39 35.67
C TYR A 897 -67.57 82.51 35.01
N ASP A 898 -67.49 82.61 33.68
CA ASP A 898 -68.25 83.59 32.90
C ASP A 898 -69.69 83.11 32.64
N THR A 899 -70.63 83.50 33.50
CA THR A 899 -72.06 83.14 33.37
C THR A 899 -72.69 83.67 32.08
N LYS A 900 -72.12 84.70 31.47
CA LYS A 900 -72.61 85.26 30.19
C LYS A 900 -72.15 84.46 28.98
N ASN A 901 -71.17 83.57 29.12
CA ASN A 901 -70.61 82.80 28.00
C ASN A 901 -71.18 81.38 28.00
N SER A 902 -72.13 81.12 27.09
CA SER A 902 -72.84 79.84 27.01
C SER A 902 -71.92 78.61 26.90
N ALA A 903 -70.78 78.72 26.21
CA ALA A 903 -69.85 77.60 26.04
C ALA A 903 -69.08 77.25 27.33
N VAL A 904 -68.78 78.27 28.16
CA VAL A 904 -68.12 78.04 29.45
C VAL A 904 -69.13 77.49 30.46
N THR A 905 -70.34 78.04 30.49
CA THR A 905 -71.44 77.53 31.33
C THR A 905 -71.76 76.07 31.00
N GLU A 906 -71.81 75.71 29.71
CA GLU A 906 -72.02 74.33 29.28
C GLU A 906 -70.90 73.39 29.75
N TRP A 907 -69.63 73.78 29.60
CA TRP A 907 -68.51 72.97 30.09
C TRP A 907 -68.51 72.81 31.62
N VAL A 908 -68.83 73.87 32.37
CA VAL A 908 -68.91 73.79 33.85
C VAL A 908 -70.02 72.83 34.27
N LEU A 909 -71.22 72.95 33.70
CA LEU A 909 -72.37 72.14 34.11
C LEU A 909 -72.31 70.69 33.59
N GLN A 910 -71.85 70.45 32.35
CA GLN A 910 -71.86 69.12 31.75
C GLN A 910 -70.57 68.30 31.97
N GLU A 911 -69.41 68.95 32.16
CA GLU A 911 -68.13 68.26 32.38
C GLU A 911 -67.68 68.37 33.84
N LEU A 912 -67.47 69.59 34.35
CA LEU A 912 -66.86 69.80 35.67
C LEU A 912 -67.77 69.32 36.81
N VAL A 913 -69.04 69.73 36.82
CA VAL A 913 -70.00 69.34 37.85
C VAL A 913 -70.25 67.83 37.79
N VAL A 914 -70.50 67.27 36.60
CA VAL A 914 -70.75 65.83 36.43
C VAL A 914 -69.56 64.99 36.93
N LYS A 915 -68.31 65.42 36.72
CA LYS A 915 -67.12 64.67 37.14
C LYS A 915 -66.73 64.83 38.60
N LEU A 916 -67.12 65.92 39.25
CA LEU A 916 -66.77 66.21 40.65
C LEU A 916 -67.90 65.88 41.64
N GLU A 917 -69.17 65.95 41.21
CA GLU A 917 -70.34 65.58 42.01
C GLU A 917 -70.80 64.12 41.76
N ASP A 918 -70.13 63.33 40.91
CA ASP A 918 -70.49 61.92 40.62
C ASP A 918 -70.50 61.06 41.90
N PRO A 919 -71.66 60.49 42.31
CA PRO A 919 -71.74 59.66 43.52
C PRO A 919 -70.99 58.32 43.44
N ARG A 920 -70.50 57.90 42.25
CA ARG A 920 -69.69 56.68 42.09
C ARG A 920 -68.20 56.89 42.35
N GLU A 921 -67.75 58.15 42.39
CA GLU A 921 -66.38 58.54 42.72
C GLU A 921 -66.38 59.43 43.98
N LYS A 922 -65.24 60.04 44.34
CA LYS A 922 -65.16 60.95 45.50
C LYS A 922 -66.06 62.18 45.24
N HIS A 923 -67.16 62.28 45.99
CA HIS A 923 -68.13 63.38 45.88
C HIS A 923 -67.58 64.67 46.50
N PHE A 924 -67.46 65.74 45.69
CA PHE A 924 -67.12 67.10 46.14
C PHE A 924 -68.36 67.98 46.09
N ASN A 925 -68.66 68.73 47.16
CA ASN A 925 -69.81 69.64 47.20
C ASN A 925 -69.44 71.01 46.59
N LEU A 926 -70.01 71.39 45.45
CA LEU A 926 -69.65 72.62 44.73
C LEU A 926 -70.63 73.78 44.97
N CYS A 927 -70.13 75.01 45.03
CA CYS A 927 -70.94 76.24 45.04
C CYS A 927 -70.83 76.96 43.69
N LEU A 928 -71.97 77.32 43.10
CA LEU A 928 -72.09 77.98 41.79
C LEU A 928 -72.94 79.26 41.87
N GLU A 929 -72.55 80.29 41.12
CA GLU A 929 -73.25 81.59 41.06
C GLU A 929 -74.73 81.46 40.63
N GLU A 930 -75.02 80.65 39.61
CA GLU A 930 -76.39 80.51 39.06
C GLU A 930 -77.29 79.55 39.86
N ARG A 931 -76.71 78.72 40.74
CA ARG A 931 -77.41 77.66 41.49
C ARG A 931 -77.62 77.99 42.96
N ASP A 932 -76.58 78.52 43.62
CA ASP A 932 -76.50 78.57 45.08
C ASP A 932 -76.64 80.00 45.66
N TRP A 933 -76.66 81.04 44.83
CA TRP A 933 -76.84 82.42 45.30
C TRP A 933 -78.29 82.71 45.68
N LEU A 934 -78.49 83.33 46.85
CA LEU A 934 -79.83 83.68 47.33
C LEU A 934 -80.38 84.88 46.55
N PRO A 935 -81.56 84.77 45.91
CA PRO A 935 -82.16 85.89 45.18
C PRO A 935 -82.49 87.05 46.14
N GLY A 936 -82.02 88.26 45.81
CA GLY A 936 -82.31 89.48 46.57
C GLY A 936 -81.18 89.98 47.49
N GLN A 937 -80.11 89.20 47.71
CA GLN A 937 -78.89 89.68 48.38
C GLN A 937 -77.96 90.45 47.42
N PRO A 938 -77.19 91.45 47.90
CA PRO A 938 -76.17 92.12 47.10
C PRO A 938 -75.13 91.12 46.56
N VAL A 939 -74.78 91.26 45.27
CA VAL A 939 -73.81 90.37 44.59
C VAL A 939 -72.48 90.27 45.33
N LEU A 940 -71.99 91.37 45.91
CA LEU A 940 -70.74 91.38 46.67
C LEU A 940 -70.81 90.53 47.95
N GLU A 941 -71.97 90.48 48.59
CA GLU A 941 -72.18 89.74 49.83
C GLU A 941 -72.31 88.24 49.54
N ASN A 942 -73.11 87.87 48.52
CA ASN A 942 -73.16 86.50 47.99
C ASN A 942 -71.77 86.00 47.58
N LEU A 943 -71.00 86.83 46.86
CA LEU A 943 -69.65 86.48 46.41
C LEU A 943 -68.68 86.27 47.58
N SER A 944 -68.67 87.18 48.56
CA SER A 944 -67.83 87.06 49.76
C SER A 944 -68.17 85.81 50.56
N GLN A 945 -69.46 85.52 50.75
CA GLN A 945 -69.95 84.37 51.49
C GLN A 945 -69.61 83.05 50.79
N SER A 946 -69.79 82.96 49.46
CA SER A 946 -69.40 81.78 48.67
C SER A 946 -67.90 81.49 48.75
N ILE A 947 -67.06 82.53 48.75
CA ILE A 947 -65.61 82.39 48.89
C ILE A 947 -65.24 81.92 50.30
N GLN A 948 -65.86 82.46 51.36
CA GLN A 948 -65.54 82.08 52.75
C GLN A 948 -66.01 80.66 53.11
N LEU A 949 -67.22 80.28 52.70
CA LEU A 949 -67.82 78.97 52.99
C LEU A 949 -67.25 77.80 52.17
N SER A 950 -66.38 78.11 51.20
CA SER A 950 -65.75 77.10 50.34
C SER A 950 -64.27 76.88 50.70
N ARG A 951 -63.81 75.62 50.64
CA ARG A 951 -62.39 75.29 50.92
C ARG A 951 -61.44 75.83 49.85
N LYS A 952 -61.85 75.78 48.58
CA LYS A 952 -61.11 76.29 47.42
C LYS A 952 -61.99 77.22 46.58
N THR A 953 -61.38 78.15 45.85
CA THR A 953 -62.03 78.95 44.81
C THR A 953 -61.39 78.61 43.47
N VAL A 954 -62.16 77.97 42.60
CA VAL A 954 -61.71 77.51 41.27
C VAL A 954 -62.15 78.53 40.23
N PHE A 955 -61.20 79.17 39.58
CA PHE A 955 -61.44 80.10 38.49
C PHE A 955 -61.33 79.38 37.16
N VAL A 956 -62.43 79.33 36.41
CA VAL A 956 -62.45 78.81 35.03
C VAL A 956 -62.20 79.97 34.08
N MET A 957 -60.99 79.99 33.53
CA MET A 957 -60.42 81.14 32.83
C MET A 957 -60.50 81.00 31.31
N THR A 958 -61.05 82.03 30.67
CA THR A 958 -60.92 82.32 29.23
C THR A 958 -60.28 83.69 29.04
N GLN A 959 -59.75 83.98 27.84
CA GLN A 959 -59.08 85.26 27.60
C GLN A 959 -59.99 86.48 27.76
N LYS A 960 -61.30 86.32 27.51
CA LYS A 960 -62.31 87.38 27.66
C LYS A 960 -62.69 87.60 29.13
N TYR A 961 -62.86 86.52 29.90
CA TYR A 961 -63.30 86.61 31.29
C TYR A 961 -62.27 87.27 32.20
N ALA A 962 -60.97 87.07 31.97
CA ALA A 962 -59.91 87.70 32.78
C ALA A 962 -59.94 89.25 32.81
N LYS A 963 -60.67 89.89 31.88
CA LYS A 963 -60.80 91.35 31.80
C LYS A 963 -62.05 91.90 32.50
N THR A 964 -63.01 91.05 32.91
CA THR A 964 -64.27 91.47 33.50
C THR A 964 -64.08 91.99 34.94
N GLU A 965 -64.98 92.86 35.38
CA GLU A 965 -64.98 93.38 36.75
C GLU A 965 -65.35 92.30 37.78
N SER A 966 -66.25 91.38 37.43
CA SER A 966 -66.64 90.25 38.29
C SER A 966 -65.45 89.33 38.60
N PHE A 967 -64.64 88.99 37.60
CA PHE A 967 -63.41 88.22 37.81
C PHE A 967 -62.45 88.97 38.73
N LYS A 968 -62.18 90.26 38.46
CA LYS A 968 -61.25 91.05 39.29
C LYS A 968 -61.71 91.07 40.74
N MET A 969 -63.01 91.29 40.98
CA MET A 969 -63.57 91.36 42.33
C MET A 969 -63.46 90.02 43.06
N ALA A 970 -63.87 88.91 42.44
CA ALA A 970 -63.74 87.57 43.01
C ALA A 970 -62.27 87.19 43.27
N PHE A 971 -61.40 87.51 42.32
CA PHE A 971 -59.97 87.24 42.44
C PHE A 971 -59.30 88.07 43.55
N TYR A 972 -59.65 89.35 43.68
CA TYR A 972 -59.16 90.19 44.77
C TYR A 972 -59.64 89.68 46.14
N LEU A 973 -60.91 89.27 46.27
CA LEU A 973 -61.44 88.70 47.52
C LEU A 973 -60.75 87.37 47.88
N SER A 974 -60.56 86.46 46.92
CA SER A 974 -59.82 85.23 47.16
C SER A 974 -58.33 85.48 47.47
N HIS A 975 -57.71 86.49 46.87
CA HIS A 975 -56.33 86.88 47.16
C HIS A 975 -56.19 87.57 48.51
N GLN A 976 -57.19 88.37 48.92
CA GLN A 976 -57.24 88.94 50.25
C GLN A 976 -57.29 87.83 51.31
N ARG A 977 -58.08 86.76 51.08
CA ARG A 977 -58.11 85.59 51.98
C ARG A 977 -56.73 84.92 52.12
N LEU A 978 -55.96 84.87 51.04
CA LEU A 978 -54.57 84.39 51.10
C LEU A 978 -53.67 85.30 51.97
N MET A 979 -53.83 86.62 51.90
CA MET A 979 -53.01 87.56 52.67
C MET A 979 -53.42 87.61 54.15
N ASP A 980 -54.73 87.60 54.43
CA ASP A 980 -55.29 87.76 55.76
C ASP A 980 -55.27 86.44 56.56
N GLU A 981 -55.71 85.32 55.96
CA GLU A 981 -55.81 84.02 56.63
C GLU A 981 -54.59 83.10 56.38
N LYS A 982 -53.64 83.52 55.52
CA LYS A 982 -52.47 82.73 55.08
C LYS A 982 -52.84 81.39 54.42
N VAL A 983 -54.00 81.33 53.80
CA VAL A 983 -54.55 80.12 53.17
C VAL A 983 -54.68 80.31 51.66
N ASP A 984 -54.00 79.45 50.88
CA ASP A 984 -54.11 79.50 49.41
C ASP A 984 -55.32 78.69 48.90
N VAL A 985 -56.42 79.40 48.67
CA VAL A 985 -57.66 78.83 48.15
C VAL A 985 -57.74 78.80 46.63
N ILE A 986 -56.85 79.49 45.91
CA ILE A 986 -57.04 79.77 44.47
C ILE A 986 -56.60 78.58 43.61
N ILE A 987 -57.48 78.10 42.73
CA ILE A 987 -57.17 77.16 41.65
C ILE A 987 -57.53 77.83 40.33
N LEU A 988 -56.64 77.80 39.34
CA LEU A 988 -56.86 78.37 38.02
C LEU A 988 -56.96 77.25 36.99
N ILE A 989 -58.09 77.15 36.30
CA ILE A 989 -58.31 76.24 35.18
C ILE A 989 -58.35 77.04 33.88
N PHE A 990 -57.48 76.72 32.93
CA PHE A 990 -57.45 77.35 31.62
C PHE A 990 -58.06 76.43 30.57
N LEU A 991 -59.20 76.83 30.01
CA LEU A 991 -59.85 76.11 28.89
C LEU A 991 -59.17 76.40 27.54
N GLU A 992 -58.51 77.54 27.45
CA GLU A 992 -57.74 77.99 26.30
C GLU A 992 -56.26 78.12 26.67
N LYS A 993 -55.36 78.16 25.67
CA LYS A 993 -53.93 78.36 25.95
C LYS A 993 -53.71 79.64 26.76
N PRO A 994 -52.85 79.60 27.80
CA PRO A 994 -52.80 80.66 28.81
C PRO A 994 -52.34 82.01 28.24
N LEU A 995 -52.73 83.08 28.94
CA LEU A 995 -52.15 84.42 28.83
C LEU A 995 -50.66 84.37 29.25
N GLN A 996 -49.78 83.90 28.37
CA GLN A 996 -48.36 83.65 28.64
C GLN A 996 -47.57 84.89 29.13
N LYS A 997 -48.13 86.10 28.98
CA LYS A 997 -47.48 87.37 29.36
C LYS A 997 -47.77 87.86 30.79
N SER A 998 -48.65 87.20 31.56
CA SER A 998 -48.93 87.62 32.94
C SER A 998 -47.79 87.22 33.89
N LYS A 999 -47.10 88.21 34.48
CA LYS A 999 -46.05 87.98 35.49
C LYS A 999 -46.57 87.19 36.69
N PHE A 1000 -47.82 87.45 37.11
CA PHE A 1000 -48.45 86.75 38.23
C PHE A 1000 -48.63 85.26 37.92
N LEU A 1001 -49.10 84.91 36.72
CA LEU A 1001 -49.29 83.51 36.34
C LEU A 1001 -47.96 82.76 36.22
N GLN A 1002 -46.94 83.40 35.68
CA GLN A 1002 -45.58 82.82 35.63
C GLN A 1002 -45.02 82.60 37.04
N LEU A 1003 -45.23 83.55 37.96
CA LEU A 1003 -44.84 83.42 39.36
C LEU A 1003 -45.61 82.30 40.06
N ARG A 1004 -46.93 82.22 39.90
CA ARG A 1004 -47.77 81.20 40.51
C ARG A 1004 -47.50 79.80 39.94
N LYS A 1005 -47.23 79.67 38.64
CA LYS A 1005 -46.81 78.39 38.03
C LYS A 1005 -45.48 77.89 38.61
N ARG A 1006 -44.61 78.80 39.09
CA ARG A 1006 -43.39 78.45 39.85
C ARG A 1006 -43.64 78.16 41.33
N LEU A 1007 -44.47 78.96 42.00
CA LEU A 1007 -44.68 78.87 43.46
C LEU A 1007 -45.70 77.78 43.86
N CYS A 1008 -46.80 77.66 43.14
CA CYS A 1008 -47.94 76.77 43.42
C CYS A 1008 -48.37 76.04 42.14
N GLY A 1009 -47.43 75.33 41.48
CA GLY A 1009 -47.65 74.72 40.17
C GLY A 1009 -48.84 73.75 40.10
N SER A 1010 -49.20 73.09 41.21
CA SER A 1010 -50.38 72.20 41.29
C SER A 1010 -51.73 72.93 41.25
N SER A 1011 -51.75 74.24 41.48
CA SER A 1011 -52.98 75.06 41.47
C SER A 1011 -53.31 75.66 40.09
N VAL A 1012 -52.47 75.45 39.09
CA VAL A 1012 -52.65 75.96 37.72
C VAL A 1012 -52.80 74.78 36.78
N LEU A 1013 -54.02 74.58 36.28
CA LEU A 1013 -54.39 73.44 35.44
C LEU A 1013 -54.79 73.92 34.05
N GLU A 1014 -54.30 73.23 33.04
CA GLU A 1014 -54.59 73.52 31.63
C GLU A 1014 -55.43 72.36 31.07
N TRP A 1015 -56.58 72.68 30.46
CA TRP A 1015 -57.43 71.69 29.83
C TRP A 1015 -56.71 71.05 28.62
N PRO A 1016 -56.50 69.72 28.60
CA PRO A 1016 -55.72 69.09 27.54
C PRO A 1016 -56.48 69.09 26.20
N ALA A 1017 -55.81 69.50 25.12
CA ALA A 1017 -56.34 69.37 23.77
C ALA A 1017 -56.46 67.90 23.31
N ASN A 1018 -55.71 66.98 23.94
CA ASN A 1018 -55.75 65.54 23.65
C ASN A 1018 -56.72 64.82 24.61
N PRO A 1019 -57.78 64.16 24.11
CA PRO A 1019 -58.73 63.40 24.94
C PRO A 1019 -58.07 62.33 25.82
N GLN A 1020 -56.97 61.72 25.38
CA GLN A 1020 -56.24 60.70 26.15
C GLN A 1020 -55.57 61.27 27.41
N ALA A 1021 -55.38 62.58 27.49
CA ALA A 1021 -54.81 63.26 28.65
C ALA A 1021 -55.87 63.77 29.64
N HIS A 1022 -57.17 63.67 29.32
CA HIS A 1022 -58.25 64.08 30.22
C HIS A 1022 -58.24 63.34 31.58
N PRO A 1023 -57.98 62.02 31.68
CA PRO A 1023 -57.89 61.33 32.97
C PRO A 1023 -56.80 61.92 33.90
N TYR A 1024 -55.66 62.32 33.32
CA TYR A 1024 -54.59 62.96 34.08
C TYR A 1024 -55.00 64.34 34.61
N PHE A 1025 -55.69 65.15 33.79
CA PHE A 1025 -56.22 66.44 34.21
C PHE A 1025 -57.18 66.29 35.40
N TRP A 1026 -58.15 65.37 35.31
CA TRP A 1026 -59.12 65.15 36.38
C TRP A 1026 -58.46 64.67 37.67
N GLN A 1027 -57.44 63.82 37.57
CA GLN A 1027 -56.65 63.40 38.74
C GLN A 1027 -55.89 64.58 39.36
N CYS A 1028 -55.32 65.46 38.55
CA CYS A 1028 -54.63 66.67 39.04
C CYS A 1028 -55.60 67.64 39.72
N LEU A 1029 -56.80 67.85 39.15
CA LEU A 1029 -57.83 68.71 39.75
C LEU A 1029 -58.32 68.15 41.08
N LYS A 1030 -58.60 66.85 41.17
CA LYS A 1030 -58.98 66.19 42.43
C LYS A 1030 -57.88 66.32 43.48
N ASN A 1031 -56.61 66.12 43.10
CA ASN A 1031 -55.48 66.31 44.00
C ASN A 1031 -55.36 67.77 44.49
N ALA A 1032 -55.60 68.76 43.62
CA ALA A 1032 -55.56 70.18 43.95
C ALA A 1032 -56.71 70.58 44.92
N LEU A 1033 -57.89 69.99 44.76
CA LEU A 1033 -59.03 70.18 45.66
C LEU A 1033 -58.81 69.50 47.02
N THR A 1034 -58.11 68.37 47.06
CA THR A 1034 -57.84 67.64 48.31
C THR A 1034 -56.57 68.09 49.02
N THR A 1035 -55.74 68.93 48.41
CA THR A 1035 -54.51 69.42 49.07
C THR A 1035 -54.89 70.37 50.20
N ASP A 1036 -54.23 70.22 51.34
CA ASP A 1036 -54.46 71.07 52.50
C ASP A 1036 -54.15 72.54 52.16
N ASN A 1037 -54.99 73.42 52.70
CA ASN A 1037 -54.97 74.87 52.57
C ASN A 1037 -53.72 75.50 53.18
N HIS A 1038 -53.05 74.78 54.09
CA HIS A 1038 -51.84 75.21 54.80
C HIS A 1038 -50.52 74.72 54.17
N VAL A 1039 -50.54 74.11 52.97
CA VAL A 1039 -49.31 73.64 52.33
C VAL A 1039 -48.44 74.83 51.93
N ALA A 1040 -47.40 75.01 52.73
CA ALA A 1040 -46.38 76.02 52.66
C ALA A 1040 -45.77 76.17 51.25
N TYR A 1041 -45.65 77.42 50.82
CA TYR A 1041 -44.73 77.85 49.77
C TYR A 1041 -43.41 77.09 49.88
N SER A 1042 -42.91 76.59 48.74
CA SER A 1042 -41.71 75.75 48.67
C SER A 1042 -40.58 76.28 49.57
N GLN A 1043 -39.77 75.37 50.13
CA GLN A 1043 -38.63 75.66 51.02
C GLN A 1043 -37.64 76.74 50.51
N MET A 1044 -37.75 77.18 49.25
CA MET A 1044 -37.04 78.33 48.66
C MET A 1044 -37.39 79.70 49.30
N PHE A 1045 -38.44 79.83 50.13
CA PHE A 1045 -38.76 81.07 50.85
C PHE A 1045 -38.29 81.10 52.32
N LYS A 1046 -37.46 80.12 52.74
CA LYS A 1046 -36.79 80.13 54.06
C LYS A 1046 -35.41 80.78 54.06
N GLU A 1047 -34.94 81.24 52.90
CA GLU A 1047 -33.71 82.01 52.74
C GLU A 1047 -34.04 83.29 51.96
N THR A 1048 -34.81 84.20 52.58
CA THR A 1048 -34.92 85.62 52.20
C THR A 1048 -35.86 86.32 53.18
N VAL A 1049 -35.31 86.70 54.34
CA VAL A 1049 -35.63 87.99 54.98
C VAL A 1049 -34.80 89.04 54.25
#